data_AF-A0A9D7DWN6-F1
#
_entry.id   AF-A0A9D7DWN6-F1
#
_cell.length_a   1.000
_cell.length_b   1.000
_cell.length_c   1.000
_cell.angle_alpha   90.00
_cell.angle_beta   90.00
_cell.angle_gamma   90.00
#
_symmetry.space_group_name_H-M   'P 1'
#
loop_
_entity.id
_entity.type
_entity.pdbx_description
1 polymer ?
#
loop_
_entity_poly.entity_id
_entity_poly.type
_entity_poly.pdbx_seq_one_letter_code
_entity_poly.pdbx_strand_id
1 'polypeptide(L)'
;MTPSFDSLPLRLLRALAFVIMLGGPAAHAQHDFPPSASLTAKGRDLLVDFGSQYGVWGYAAATGNWQSIHNRAVASAVRADIDHNGVADTVIDFGSGLGIWALLDSGAWKPLHGIGAKWIVAADIDGSGHDDLIVDFGSAYGIWVYRDATSWVPLHGTSAKNAITLDLDHDGHSDVLIDFGAPYGLWAWVNNAVWQQIHGTTARWMLKADLDRNGQDDLVIDFGSPYGIWMRLNNAPTWAPLHGTSAKSAVAADLAGSGFADSLVIDFGNPYGIWIWSQAAGWKPLHGVSARGMAVADTDANGQDDLIIDFGSPYGIWRRGNDTAWNLIHGTTASSIAAVSLPAATSGPTNGNCPMFPANAMFNLRIDDRARFPAHAQSAAWIAAIGGTRRFHADWGTNDNPQQYADYYGIPYNIVDGAASTTTWPNVSFPNGYPDESDCALAQGSAYTIHRGCDTLAAAQRRFPFPLDSHIKLEGGACNDPNTCGDRHVLVVEQGNCRLWESWLSYQVGGGWTAGSTAAWDLRGYALRPDTWTSSDAAGLPILPLLARVDEASAGEVRHALRVTFLDSVLARTYVWPARHAAGGDTPNGIPFGALLRLRADFVVPGTWTIQAQALARAMQRYGLYVADIGSNLFVQGEPSAQWNPATITQLQTLQMSQFEFVDISAVSRDPRFSAGSLQGAW
;
A
#
# COMPACT_ATOMS: atom_id res chain seq x y z
N MET A 1 -22.74 10.98 30.67
CA MET A 1 -21.56 11.86 30.57
C MET A 1 -21.10 11.79 29.13
N THR A 2 -21.51 12.77 28.33
CA THR A 2 -21.18 13.01 26.91
C THR A 2 -21.88 14.32 26.57
N PRO A 3 -21.19 15.43 26.20
CA PRO A 3 -21.89 16.63 25.79
C PRO A 3 -22.11 16.63 24.28
N SER A 4 -23.37 16.83 23.89
CA SER A 4 -23.83 17.16 22.53
C SER A 4 -23.39 18.57 22.16
N PHE A 5 -22.77 18.74 20.99
CA PHE A 5 -22.51 20.04 20.39
C PHE A 5 -23.75 20.51 19.61
N ASP A 6 -24.71 21.07 20.34
CA ASP A 6 -25.65 22.02 19.78
C ASP A 6 -25.57 23.30 20.61
N SER A 7 -25.48 24.42 19.90
CA SER A 7 -25.40 25.82 20.39
C SER A 7 -24.03 26.34 20.84
N LEU A 8 -23.45 27.25 20.06
CA LEU A 8 -22.65 28.36 20.60
C LEU A 8 -22.95 29.67 19.83
N PRO A 9 -23.07 30.81 20.54
CA PRO A 9 -23.62 32.06 20.01
C PRO A 9 -22.57 33.01 19.41
N LEU A 10 -23.03 33.91 18.54
CA LEU A 10 -22.33 35.14 18.18
C LEU A 10 -21.98 35.96 19.44
N ARG A 11 -20.71 36.39 19.58
CA ARG A 11 -20.30 37.80 19.79
C ARG A 11 -18.78 38.00 19.95
N LEU A 12 -18.28 38.91 19.11
CA LEU A 12 -17.20 39.91 19.27
C LEU A 12 -15.79 39.50 19.77
N LEU A 13 -14.77 39.79 18.95
CA LEU A 13 -13.99 41.03 19.14
C LEU A 13 -13.29 41.47 17.84
N ARG A 14 -13.34 42.79 17.59
CA ARG A 14 -12.67 43.52 16.51
C ARG A 14 -11.17 43.65 16.80
N ALA A 15 -10.34 43.54 15.77
CA ALA A 15 -9.12 44.34 15.62
C ALA A 15 -8.86 44.62 14.14
N LEU A 16 -8.71 45.90 13.83
CA LEU A 16 -8.41 46.46 12.51
C LEU A 16 -7.06 45.95 11.96
N ALA A 17 -7.05 45.57 10.68
CA ALA A 17 -5.97 45.93 9.77
C ALA A 17 -6.55 46.13 8.37
N PHE A 18 -6.67 47.40 8.00
CA PHE A 18 -7.08 47.88 6.69
C PHE A 18 -5.82 47.94 5.83
N VAL A 19 -5.71 47.09 4.81
CA VAL A 19 -4.82 47.34 3.67
C VAL A 19 -5.64 47.12 2.41
N ILE A 20 -6.01 48.25 1.79
CA ILE A 20 -6.48 48.29 0.40
C ILE A 20 -5.24 48.05 -0.47
N MET A 21 -5.24 46.97 -1.25
CA MET A 21 -4.44 46.86 -2.47
C MET A 21 -5.34 46.32 -3.58
N LEU A 22 -5.43 47.13 -4.63
CA LEU A 22 -6.19 46.96 -5.85
C LEU A 22 -5.65 45.78 -6.66
N GLY A 23 -6.51 44.85 -7.03
CA GLY A 23 -6.25 43.80 -8.02
C GLY A 23 -7.59 43.17 -8.40
N GLY A 24 -7.98 43.28 -9.67
CA GLY A 24 -9.27 42.80 -10.18
C GLY A 24 -9.46 41.28 -10.00
N PRO A 25 -10.69 40.78 -10.14
CA PRO A 25 -10.97 39.36 -9.98
C PRO A 25 -10.28 38.59 -11.11
N ALA A 26 -9.13 37.98 -10.81
CA ALA A 26 -8.62 36.90 -11.63
C ALA A 26 -9.66 35.78 -11.56
N ALA A 27 -10.26 35.44 -12.71
CA ALA A 27 -11.09 34.26 -12.87
C ALA A 27 -10.27 33.04 -12.43
N HIS A 28 -10.48 32.59 -11.21
CA HIS A 28 -9.93 31.33 -10.72
C HIS A 28 -10.78 30.24 -11.35
N ALA A 29 -10.32 29.70 -12.48
CA ALA A 29 -10.80 28.41 -12.95
C ALA A 29 -10.44 27.40 -11.86
N GLN A 30 -11.45 26.94 -11.11
CA GLN A 30 -11.31 25.73 -10.31
C GLN A 30 -11.00 24.61 -11.30
N HIS A 31 -9.78 24.10 -11.23
CA HIS A 31 -9.40 22.83 -11.85
C HIS A 31 -10.00 21.74 -10.96
N ASP A 32 -11.31 21.56 -11.05
CA ASP A 32 -11.98 20.39 -10.49
C ASP A 32 -11.61 19.20 -11.40
N PHE A 33 -10.98 18.18 -10.82
CA PHE A 33 -10.59 16.97 -11.54
C PHE A 33 -11.86 16.24 -12.03
N PRO A 34 -11.91 15.79 -13.28
CA PRO A 34 -12.97 14.89 -13.72
C PRO A 34 -12.91 13.59 -12.90
N PRO A 35 -14.05 12.96 -12.58
CA PRO A 35 -14.06 11.61 -11.99
C PRO A 35 -13.34 10.65 -12.93
N SER A 36 -12.26 10.01 -12.46
CA SER A 36 -11.49 9.05 -13.23
C SER A 36 -12.22 7.69 -13.27
N ALA A 37 -12.68 7.25 -14.44
CA ALA A 37 -13.04 5.86 -14.67
C ALA A 37 -11.76 5.09 -15.06
N SER A 38 -11.01 4.60 -14.07
CA SER A 38 -9.97 3.59 -14.30
C SER A 38 -10.58 2.21 -14.15
N LEU A 39 -10.09 1.22 -14.90
CA LEU A 39 -10.41 -0.20 -14.78
C LEU A 39 -10.05 -0.80 -13.40
N THR A 40 -9.33 -0.05 -12.57
CA THR A 40 -8.84 -0.50 -11.26
C THR A 40 -9.68 0.06 -10.11
N ALA A 41 -9.67 -0.64 -8.96
CA ALA A 41 -10.47 -0.36 -7.76
C ALA A 41 -10.52 1.14 -7.38
N LYS A 42 -11.59 1.58 -6.70
CA LYS A 42 -11.76 2.96 -6.18
C LYS A 42 -10.49 3.49 -5.50
N GLY A 43 -10.20 4.78 -5.70
CA GLY A 43 -9.00 5.40 -5.12
C GLY A 43 -9.14 5.39 -3.62
N ARG A 44 -8.15 4.83 -2.92
CA ARG A 44 -8.15 4.78 -1.46
C ARG A 44 -7.42 5.97 -0.85
N ASP A 45 -6.48 6.54 -1.59
CA ASP A 45 -5.57 7.57 -1.10
C ASP A 45 -5.87 8.92 -1.74
N LEU A 46 -5.28 9.98 -1.18
CA LEU A 46 -5.45 11.34 -1.69
C LEU A 46 -4.11 11.93 -2.13
N LEU A 47 -4.12 12.60 -3.28
CA LEU A 47 -3.08 13.54 -3.68
C LEU A 47 -3.60 14.94 -3.38
N VAL A 48 -2.89 15.66 -2.52
CA VAL A 48 -3.26 16.99 -2.06
C VAL A 48 -2.17 17.96 -2.41
N ASP A 49 -2.52 18.94 -3.24
CA ASP A 49 -1.62 20.05 -3.58
C ASP A 49 -1.85 21.21 -2.61
N PHE A 50 -0.87 21.52 -1.78
CA PHE A 50 -0.92 22.68 -0.88
C PHE A 50 -0.36 23.95 -1.56
N GLY A 51 -0.21 23.93 -2.87
CA GLY A 51 0.25 25.02 -3.71
C GLY A 51 1.77 25.16 -3.71
N SER A 52 2.26 26.13 -4.49
CA SER A 52 3.70 26.38 -4.70
C SER A 52 4.54 26.59 -3.43
N GLN A 53 3.91 26.91 -2.29
CA GLN A 53 4.59 27.10 -1.02
C GLN A 53 4.95 25.77 -0.33
N TYR A 54 4.11 24.75 -0.46
CA TYR A 54 4.19 23.51 0.33
C TYR A 54 4.31 22.25 -0.54
N GLY A 55 4.06 22.38 -1.85
CA GLY A 55 4.10 21.28 -2.79
C GLY A 55 2.94 20.30 -2.62
N VAL A 56 3.19 19.09 -3.10
CA VAL A 56 2.20 18.04 -3.30
C VAL A 56 2.49 16.90 -2.35
N TRP A 57 1.43 16.43 -1.72
CA TRP A 57 1.49 15.45 -0.66
C TRP A 57 0.50 14.33 -0.93
N GLY A 58 0.91 13.11 -0.63
CA GLY A 58 0.07 11.92 -0.61
C GLY A 58 -0.42 11.68 0.81
N TYR A 59 -1.72 11.46 0.98
CA TYR A 59 -2.32 10.97 2.21
C TYR A 59 -2.73 9.51 2.02
N ALA A 60 -2.01 8.61 2.68
CA ALA A 60 -2.26 7.18 2.65
C ALA A 60 -3.36 6.83 3.65
N ALA A 61 -4.59 6.67 3.17
CA ALA A 61 -5.75 6.61 4.06
C ALA A 61 -5.74 5.40 4.98
N ALA A 62 -5.19 4.27 4.52
CA ALA A 62 -5.05 3.04 5.30
C ALA A 62 -4.23 3.24 6.59
N THR A 63 -3.30 4.20 6.58
CA THR A 63 -2.36 4.44 7.70
C THR A 63 -2.54 5.80 8.36
N GLY A 64 -3.26 6.72 7.70
CA GLY A 64 -3.32 8.13 8.11
C GLY A 64 -2.02 8.91 7.87
N ASN A 65 -1.05 8.33 7.16
CA ASN A 65 0.26 8.93 6.96
C ASN A 65 0.27 9.91 5.80
N TRP A 66 1.03 10.98 5.97
CA TRP A 66 1.35 11.95 4.94
C TRP A 66 2.75 11.69 4.37
N GLN A 67 2.87 11.70 3.05
CA GLN A 67 4.12 11.59 2.33
C GLN A 67 4.28 12.79 1.39
N SER A 68 5.45 13.43 1.41
CA SER A 68 5.75 14.43 0.39
C SER A 68 6.01 13.72 -0.94
N ILE A 69 5.25 14.09 -1.98
CA ILE A 69 5.36 13.50 -3.32
C ILE A 69 6.28 14.34 -4.18
N HIS A 70 6.05 15.66 -4.20
CA HIS A 70 6.85 16.57 -5.00
C HIS A 70 6.76 18.01 -4.48
N ASN A 71 7.77 18.83 -4.73
CA ASN A 71 7.82 20.21 -4.22
C ASN A 71 7.14 21.25 -5.13
N ARG A 72 6.73 20.85 -6.34
CA ARG A 72 5.97 21.70 -7.27
C ARG A 72 4.50 21.35 -7.22
N ALA A 73 3.67 22.38 -7.29
CA ALA A 73 2.23 22.28 -7.50
C ALA A 73 1.91 21.46 -8.77
N VAL A 74 0.73 20.85 -8.79
CA VAL A 74 0.22 20.08 -9.94
C VAL A 74 -0.89 20.84 -10.62
N ALA A 75 -1.01 20.68 -11.94
CA ALA A 75 -2.13 21.15 -12.72
C ALA A 75 -3.30 20.16 -12.67
N SER A 76 -3.01 18.87 -12.84
CA SER A 76 -4.00 17.79 -12.75
C SER A 76 -3.36 16.45 -12.38
N ALA A 77 -4.18 15.47 -11.99
CA ALA A 77 -3.78 14.13 -11.66
C ALA A 77 -4.94 13.18 -11.95
N VAL A 78 -4.64 12.01 -12.50
CA VAL A 78 -5.60 10.94 -12.79
C VAL A 78 -5.01 9.60 -12.39
N ARG A 79 -5.85 8.57 -12.36
CA ARG A 79 -5.46 7.19 -12.11
C ARG A 79 -5.47 6.41 -13.41
N ALA A 80 -4.40 5.67 -13.68
CA ALA A 80 -4.28 4.80 -14.85
C ALA A 80 -3.26 3.69 -14.56
N ASP A 81 -3.52 2.45 -14.99
CA ASP A 81 -2.52 1.38 -14.98
C ASP A 81 -1.51 1.59 -16.13
N ILE A 82 -0.35 2.20 -15.83
CA ILE A 82 0.66 2.63 -16.82
C ILE A 82 1.76 1.57 -17.02
N ASP A 83 1.89 0.62 -16.09
CA ASP A 83 2.86 -0.48 -16.17
C ASP A 83 2.23 -1.87 -16.44
N HIS A 84 0.90 -1.91 -16.58
CA HIS A 84 0.08 -3.05 -16.98
C HIS A 84 0.09 -4.18 -15.94
N ASN A 85 0.16 -3.83 -14.66
CA ASN A 85 0.20 -4.80 -13.57
C ASN A 85 -1.17 -5.05 -12.91
N GLY A 86 -2.22 -4.39 -13.40
CA GLY A 86 -3.60 -4.47 -12.90
C GLY A 86 -3.88 -3.59 -11.69
N VAL A 87 -2.96 -2.69 -11.33
CA VAL A 87 -3.09 -1.71 -10.24
C VAL A 87 -2.92 -0.32 -10.84
N ALA A 88 -3.81 0.62 -10.52
CA ALA A 88 -3.64 1.99 -11.01
C ALA A 88 -2.42 2.65 -10.40
N ASP A 89 -1.72 3.38 -11.26
CA ASP A 89 -0.69 4.36 -10.93
C ASP A 89 -1.29 5.76 -10.80
N THR A 90 -0.50 6.68 -10.23
CA THR A 90 -0.87 8.10 -10.20
C THR A 90 -0.20 8.83 -11.35
N VAL A 91 -0.96 9.24 -12.36
CA VAL A 91 -0.50 10.12 -13.43
C VAL A 91 -0.67 11.57 -13.00
N ILE A 92 0.40 12.34 -13.04
CA ILE A 92 0.49 13.73 -12.56
C ILE A 92 0.95 14.63 -13.70
N ASP A 93 0.18 15.69 -13.95
CA ASP A 93 0.60 16.83 -14.75
C ASP A 93 1.16 17.93 -13.84
N PHE A 94 2.47 18.17 -13.93
CA PHE A 94 3.15 19.26 -13.24
C PHE A 94 3.07 20.60 -13.99
N GLY A 95 2.38 20.62 -15.13
CA GLY A 95 2.21 21.78 -15.97
C GLY A 95 3.49 22.19 -16.70
N SER A 96 3.56 23.48 -17.07
CA SER A 96 4.66 24.00 -17.88
C SER A 96 6.04 23.77 -17.24
N GLY A 97 6.93 23.14 -18.00
CA GLY A 97 8.34 22.93 -17.65
C GLY A 97 8.68 21.54 -17.13
N LEU A 98 7.72 20.78 -16.59
CA LEU A 98 7.92 19.38 -16.19
C LEU A 98 7.05 18.39 -16.99
N GLY A 99 5.86 18.82 -17.43
CA GLY A 99 4.96 17.97 -18.19
C GLY A 99 4.30 16.87 -17.36
N ILE A 100 4.03 15.74 -18.00
CA ILE A 100 3.23 14.63 -17.47
C ILE A 100 4.13 13.48 -17.07
N TRP A 101 3.93 12.96 -15.86
CA TRP A 101 4.67 11.87 -15.26
C TRP A 101 3.70 10.86 -14.63
N ALA A 102 4.08 9.59 -14.59
CA ALA A 102 3.43 8.59 -13.74
C ALA A 102 4.30 8.31 -12.51
N LEU A 103 3.70 8.35 -11.33
CA LEU A 103 4.21 7.73 -10.12
C LEU A 103 3.59 6.33 -10.04
N LEU A 104 4.40 5.32 -10.34
CA LEU A 104 3.97 3.92 -10.40
C LEU A 104 3.66 3.39 -9.00
N ASP A 105 2.80 2.38 -8.88
CA ASP A 105 2.45 1.68 -7.63
C ASP A 105 3.70 1.10 -6.91
N SER A 106 4.75 0.80 -7.69
CA SER A 106 6.09 0.41 -7.23
C SER A 106 6.89 1.54 -6.57
N GLY A 107 6.43 2.79 -6.67
CA GLY A 107 7.12 4.00 -6.22
C GLY A 107 8.09 4.60 -7.25
N ALA A 108 8.23 3.98 -8.43
CA ALA A 108 9.08 4.50 -9.50
C ALA A 108 8.41 5.65 -10.26
N TRP A 109 9.20 6.61 -10.74
CA TRP A 109 8.73 7.69 -11.61
C TRP A 109 8.98 7.36 -13.08
N LYS A 110 7.95 7.44 -13.91
CA LYS A 110 8.00 7.26 -15.37
C LYS A 110 7.61 8.56 -16.08
N PRO A 111 8.51 9.20 -16.85
CA PRO A 111 8.13 10.35 -17.67
C PRO A 111 7.21 9.90 -18.81
N LEU A 112 6.10 10.61 -19.02
CA LEU A 112 5.14 10.32 -20.10
C LEU A 112 5.22 11.34 -21.23
N HIS A 113 5.30 12.63 -20.88
CA HIS A 113 5.37 13.70 -21.88
C HIS A 113 5.99 14.99 -21.33
N GLY A 114 6.74 15.73 -22.16
CA GLY A 114 7.42 16.96 -21.75
C GLY A 114 6.55 18.23 -21.77
N ILE A 115 5.35 18.16 -22.35
CA ILE A 115 4.38 19.25 -22.41
C ILE A 115 3.28 18.98 -21.40
N GLY A 116 2.92 19.99 -20.60
CA GLY A 116 1.79 19.90 -19.67
C GLY A 116 0.45 19.91 -20.39
N ALA A 117 -0.57 19.39 -19.72
CA ALA A 117 -1.91 19.27 -20.26
C ALA A 117 -2.79 20.46 -19.88
N LYS A 118 -3.86 20.66 -20.65
CA LYS A 118 -5.02 21.46 -20.25
C LYS A 118 -5.94 20.64 -19.36
N TRP A 119 -6.13 19.37 -19.72
CA TRP A 119 -6.83 18.35 -18.94
C TRP A 119 -6.36 16.96 -19.38
N ILE A 120 -6.51 16.00 -18.48
CA ILE A 120 -6.21 14.58 -18.67
C ILE A 120 -7.42 13.79 -18.17
N VAL A 121 -7.84 12.77 -18.92
CA VAL A 121 -8.72 11.70 -18.44
C VAL A 121 -8.09 10.36 -18.79
N ALA A 122 -8.48 9.32 -18.05
CA ALA A 122 -8.01 7.95 -18.27
C ALA A 122 -9.20 7.01 -18.39
N ALA A 123 -9.09 6.03 -19.28
CA ALA A 123 -10.00 4.89 -19.45
C ALA A 123 -9.43 3.94 -20.51
N ASP A 124 -9.86 2.67 -20.52
CA ASP A 124 -9.62 1.74 -21.61
C ASP A 124 -10.64 1.98 -22.74
N ILE A 125 -10.23 2.76 -23.76
CA ILE A 125 -11.13 3.15 -24.86
C ILE A 125 -11.03 2.22 -26.07
N ASP A 126 -10.07 1.32 -26.11
CA ASP A 126 -9.91 0.35 -27.19
C ASP A 126 -10.16 -1.12 -26.79
N GLY A 127 -10.49 -1.34 -25.51
CA GLY A 127 -10.89 -2.63 -24.96
C GLY A 127 -9.73 -3.59 -24.74
N SER A 128 -8.50 -3.08 -24.61
CA SER A 128 -7.30 -3.88 -24.42
C SER A 128 -7.19 -4.47 -23.01
N GLY A 129 -7.93 -3.92 -22.04
CA GLY A 129 -7.75 -4.16 -20.61
C GLY A 129 -6.66 -3.31 -19.95
N HIS A 130 -6.11 -2.33 -20.68
CA HIS A 130 -5.12 -1.36 -20.19
C HIS A 130 -5.69 0.06 -20.27
N ASP A 131 -5.35 0.93 -19.31
CA ASP A 131 -5.87 2.29 -19.31
C ASP A 131 -5.13 3.17 -20.34
N ASP A 132 -5.88 3.82 -21.23
CA ASP A 132 -5.38 4.88 -22.11
C ASP A 132 -5.39 6.24 -21.40
N LEU A 133 -4.49 7.15 -21.79
CA LEU A 133 -4.58 8.56 -21.39
C LEU A 133 -5.09 9.42 -22.53
N ILE A 134 -6.20 10.13 -22.33
CA ILE A 134 -6.69 11.13 -23.27
C ILE A 134 -6.32 12.52 -22.75
N VAL A 135 -5.53 13.24 -23.53
CA VAL A 135 -4.85 14.46 -23.12
C VAL A 135 -5.08 15.57 -24.13
N ASP A 136 -5.56 16.73 -23.67
CA ASP A 136 -5.56 17.96 -24.46
C ASP A 136 -4.32 18.78 -24.14
N PHE A 137 -3.41 18.91 -25.10
CA PHE A 137 -2.19 19.71 -24.98
C PHE A 137 -2.41 21.20 -25.31
N GLY A 138 -3.66 21.62 -25.39
CA GLY A 138 -4.06 23.00 -25.65
C GLY A 138 -4.13 23.32 -27.14
N SER A 139 -4.49 24.58 -27.44
CA SER A 139 -4.81 25.03 -28.81
C SER A 139 -3.66 24.91 -29.82
N ALA A 140 -2.42 24.76 -29.36
CA ALA A 140 -1.26 24.56 -30.22
C ALA A 140 -1.16 23.11 -30.77
N TYR A 141 -1.70 22.13 -30.06
CA TYR A 141 -1.45 20.71 -30.31
C TYR A 141 -2.70 19.84 -30.40
N GLY A 142 -3.82 20.27 -29.80
CA GLY A 142 -5.07 19.53 -29.79
C GLY A 142 -5.08 18.36 -28.79
N ILE A 143 -5.95 17.39 -29.06
CA ILE A 143 -6.26 16.25 -28.20
C ILE A 143 -5.58 14.99 -28.75
N TRP A 144 -4.94 14.23 -27.87
CA TRP A 144 -4.17 13.04 -28.17
C TRP A 144 -4.51 11.90 -27.20
N VAL A 145 -4.30 10.68 -27.64
CA VAL A 145 -4.40 9.45 -26.83
C VAL A 145 -3.01 8.88 -26.64
N TYR A 146 -2.60 8.62 -25.41
CA TYR A 146 -1.46 7.76 -25.10
C TYR A 146 -1.98 6.33 -24.94
N ARG A 147 -1.89 5.56 -26.02
CA ARG A 147 -2.51 4.24 -26.13
C ARG A 147 -1.73 3.18 -25.39
N ASP A 148 -2.38 2.41 -24.53
CA ASP A 148 -1.80 1.29 -23.76
C ASP A 148 -0.44 1.63 -23.14
N ALA A 149 -0.31 2.85 -22.64
CA ALA A 149 0.96 3.39 -22.15
C ALA A 149 2.20 3.24 -23.09
N THR A 150 1.99 3.16 -24.42
CA THR A 150 3.03 2.87 -25.41
C THR A 150 3.24 3.96 -26.47
N SER A 151 2.16 4.55 -27.00
CA SER A 151 2.26 5.41 -28.19
C SER A 151 1.23 6.55 -28.19
N TRP A 152 1.67 7.72 -28.64
CA TRP A 152 0.80 8.90 -28.78
C TRP A 152 0.12 8.91 -30.15
N VAL A 153 -1.21 8.93 -30.16
CA VAL A 153 -2.06 8.95 -31.36
C VAL A 153 -2.92 10.23 -31.34
N PRO A 154 -3.00 11.00 -32.44
CA PRO A 154 -3.83 12.20 -32.48
C PRO A 154 -5.32 11.82 -32.48
N LEU A 155 -6.11 12.43 -31.59
CA LEU A 155 -7.57 12.26 -31.54
C LEU A 155 -8.29 13.39 -32.27
N HIS A 156 -7.92 14.65 -31.98
CA HIS A 156 -8.59 15.81 -32.56
C HIS A 156 -7.68 17.04 -32.59
N GLY A 157 -7.72 17.81 -33.68
CA GLY A 157 -6.84 18.99 -33.86
C GLY A 157 -7.23 20.22 -33.05
N THR A 158 -8.45 20.26 -32.50
CA THR A 158 -8.98 21.40 -31.72
C THR A 158 -8.97 21.07 -30.23
N SER A 159 -8.41 21.96 -29.41
CA SER A 159 -8.52 21.90 -27.95
C SER A 159 -9.96 22.09 -27.48
N ALA A 160 -10.33 21.41 -26.41
CA ALA A 160 -11.67 21.39 -25.83
C ALA A 160 -11.68 21.93 -24.40
N LYS A 161 -12.86 22.27 -23.88
CA LYS A 161 -13.03 22.84 -22.54
C LYS A 161 -12.73 21.84 -21.44
N ASN A 162 -13.27 20.63 -21.54
CA ASN A 162 -13.06 19.50 -20.64
C ASN A 162 -13.54 18.20 -21.30
N ALA A 163 -13.27 17.08 -20.65
CA ALA A 163 -13.74 15.75 -21.04
C ALA A 163 -14.03 14.89 -19.80
N ILE A 164 -14.86 13.85 -19.98
CA ILE A 164 -15.04 12.73 -19.04
C ILE A 164 -15.06 11.41 -19.84
N THR A 165 -14.88 10.29 -19.14
CA THR A 165 -15.01 8.95 -19.70
C THR A 165 -16.23 8.23 -19.12
N LEU A 166 -16.96 7.52 -19.97
CA LEU A 166 -18.17 6.76 -19.63
C LEU A 166 -18.50 5.80 -20.78
N ASP A 167 -19.14 4.68 -20.49
CA ASP A 167 -19.71 3.78 -21.50
C ASP A 167 -21.10 4.31 -21.92
N LEU A 168 -21.19 4.95 -23.08
CA LEU A 168 -22.40 5.66 -23.51
C LEU A 168 -23.37 4.77 -24.29
N ASP A 169 -22.89 3.71 -24.92
CA ASP A 169 -23.70 2.79 -25.73
C ASP A 169 -23.90 1.40 -25.11
N HIS A 170 -23.26 1.17 -23.96
CA HIS A 170 -23.41 0.04 -23.05
C HIS A 170 -22.85 -1.26 -23.63
N ASP A 171 -21.78 -1.15 -24.41
CA ASP A 171 -21.07 -2.30 -24.96
C ASP A 171 -19.99 -2.86 -24.00
N GLY A 172 -19.77 -2.19 -22.87
CA GLY A 172 -18.77 -2.54 -21.86
C GLY A 172 -17.41 -1.89 -22.07
N HIS A 173 -17.26 -1.04 -23.09
CA HIS A 173 -16.06 -0.26 -23.36
C HIS A 173 -16.27 1.21 -22.99
N SER A 174 -15.19 1.92 -22.67
CA SER A 174 -15.29 3.34 -22.31
C SER A 174 -15.27 4.24 -23.54
N ASP A 175 -16.19 5.21 -23.58
CA ASP A 175 -16.19 6.30 -24.54
C ASP A 175 -15.61 7.58 -23.94
N VAL A 176 -15.34 8.57 -24.80
CA VAL A 176 -14.84 9.89 -24.39
C VAL A 176 -15.86 10.98 -24.72
N LEU A 177 -16.47 11.58 -23.70
CA LEU A 177 -17.35 12.75 -23.85
C LEU A 177 -16.55 14.04 -23.69
N ILE A 178 -16.59 14.89 -24.71
CA ILE A 178 -15.78 16.09 -24.83
C ILE A 178 -16.68 17.32 -25.05
N ASP A 179 -16.46 18.39 -24.28
CA ASP A 179 -17.08 19.69 -24.50
C ASP A 179 -16.14 20.59 -25.32
N PHE A 180 -16.43 20.78 -26.60
CA PHE A 180 -15.66 21.68 -27.46
C PHE A 180 -15.98 23.17 -27.24
N GLY A 181 -16.84 23.50 -26.28
CA GLY A 181 -17.26 24.86 -25.98
C GLY A 181 -18.24 25.41 -27.00
N ALA A 182 -18.71 26.64 -26.78
CA ALA A 182 -19.58 27.32 -27.74
C ALA A 182 -18.80 27.71 -29.01
N PRO A 183 -19.35 27.55 -30.22
CA PRO A 183 -20.73 27.10 -30.52
C PRO A 183 -20.90 25.59 -30.76
N TYR A 184 -19.87 24.76 -30.50
CA TYR A 184 -19.82 23.35 -30.91
C TYR A 184 -20.53 22.38 -29.96
N GLY A 185 -20.50 22.66 -28.65
CA GLY A 185 -21.15 21.86 -27.62
C GLY A 185 -20.44 20.54 -27.33
N LEU A 186 -21.23 19.53 -26.95
CA LEU A 186 -20.79 18.24 -26.42
C LEU A 186 -20.80 17.15 -27.50
N TRP A 187 -19.70 16.41 -27.58
CA TRP A 187 -19.49 15.32 -28.53
C TRP A 187 -18.87 14.12 -27.84
N ALA A 188 -19.36 12.93 -28.15
CA ALA A 188 -18.76 11.67 -27.72
C ALA A 188 -17.92 11.07 -28.86
N TRP A 189 -16.74 10.57 -28.53
CA TRP A 189 -15.98 9.65 -29.36
C TRP A 189 -16.31 8.23 -28.90
N VAL A 190 -17.16 7.57 -29.69
CA VAL A 190 -17.77 6.28 -29.34
C VAL A 190 -17.02 5.14 -30.01
N ASN A 191 -16.73 4.08 -29.24
CA ASN A 191 -16.09 2.83 -29.67
C ASN A 191 -14.80 3.05 -30.47
N ASN A 192 -14.03 4.05 -30.06
CA ASN A 192 -12.80 4.47 -30.70
C ASN A 192 -12.92 4.76 -32.22
N ALA A 193 -14.10 5.14 -32.71
CA ALA A 193 -14.35 5.19 -34.16
C ALA A 193 -15.33 6.27 -34.62
N VAL A 194 -16.36 6.60 -33.83
CA VAL A 194 -17.47 7.41 -34.31
C VAL A 194 -17.65 8.66 -33.44
N TRP A 195 -17.68 9.83 -34.07
CA TRP A 195 -18.10 11.06 -33.40
C TRP A 195 -19.62 11.17 -33.40
N GLN A 196 -20.19 11.31 -32.20
CA GLN A 196 -21.62 11.53 -31.99
C GLN A 196 -21.85 12.84 -31.24
N GLN A 197 -22.68 13.73 -31.78
CA GLN A 197 -23.08 14.93 -31.04
C GLN A 197 -24.08 14.56 -29.95
N ILE A 198 -23.76 14.94 -28.71
CA ILE A 198 -24.61 14.69 -27.54
C ILE A 198 -25.51 15.88 -27.26
N HIS A 199 -24.97 17.09 -27.38
CA HIS A 199 -25.74 18.31 -27.16
C HIS A 199 -25.10 19.52 -27.85
N GLY A 200 -25.91 20.47 -28.34
CA GLY A 200 -25.41 21.68 -29.02
C GLY A 200 -24.90 22.78 -28.08
N THR A 201 -25.11 22.64 -26.77
CA THR A 201 -24.71 23.63 -25.74
C THR A 201 -23.57 23.10 -24.90
N THR A 202 -22.59 23.97 -24.57
CA THR A 202 -21.47 23.69 -23.65
C THR A 202 -21.92 23.44 -22.22
N ALA A 203 -21.18 22.60 -21.51
CA ALA A 203 -21.40 22.26 -20.11
C ALA A 203 -20.54 23.13 -19.19
N ARG A 204 -21.06 23.51 -18.02
CA ARG A 204 -20.26 24.05 -16.91
C ARG A 204 -19.41 22.94 -16.29
N TRP A 205 -20.01 21.78 -16.01
CA TRP A 205 -19.36 20.55 -15.58
C TRP A 205 -20.19 19.35 -16.05
N MET A 206 -19.53 18.19 -16.18
CA MET A 206 -20.12 16.92 -16.60
C MET A 206 -19.73 15.85 -15.59
N LEU A 207 -20.61 14.89 -15.36
CA LEU A 207 -20.45 13.86 -14.35
C LEU A 207 -21.04 12.54 -14.83
N LYS A 208 -20.27 11.46 -14.68
CA LYS A 208 -20.71 10.07 -14.80
C LYS A 208 -21.29 9.61 -13.47
N ALA A 209 -22.40 8.87 -13.51
CA ALA A 209 -23.06 8.28 -12.35
C ALA A 209 -23.77 6.98 -12.75
N ASP A 210 -24.38 6.26 -11.81
CA ASP A 210 -25.38 5.22 -12.10
C ASP A 210 -26.56 5.46 -11.16
N LEU A 211 -27.49 6.31 -11.60
CA LEU A 211 -28.57 6.87 -10.78
C LEU A 211 -29.73 5.90 -10.60
N ASP A 212 -29.87 4.91 -11.47
CA ASP A 212 -30.94 3.91 -11.42
C ASP A 212 -30.47 2.50 -11.02
N ARG A 213 -29.16 2.33 -10.78
CA ARG A 213 -28.49 1.15 -10.23
C ARG A 213 -28.56 -0.07 -11.15
N ASN A 214 -28.41 0.14 -12.44
CA ASN A 214 -28.46 -0.93 -13.43
C ASN A 214 -27.08 -1.40 -13.92
N GLY A 215 -26.00 -0.79 -13.42
CA GLY A 215 -24.61 -1.08 -13.78
C GLY A 215 -24.14 -0.44 -15.08
N GLN A 216 -24.89 0.51 -15.63
CA GLN A 216 -24.54 1.26 -16.84
C GLN A 216 -24.46 2.75 -16.51
N ASP A 217 -23.69 3.49 -17.30
CA ASP A 217 -23.40 4.87 -17.00
C ASP A 217 -24.54 5.82 -17.39
N ASP A 218 -24.96 6.62 -16.41
CA ASP A 218 -25.81 7.78 -16.58
C ASP A 218 -24.98 9.06 -16.70
N LEU A 219 -25.55 10.04 -17.39
CA LEU A 219 -24.91 11.33 -17.63
C LEU A 219 -25.62 12.45 -16.86
N VAL A 220 -24.88 13.20 -16.05
CA VAL A 220 -25.36 14.40 -15.35
C VAL A 220 -24.55 15.61 -15.79
N ILE A 221 -25.23 16.66 -16.24
CA ILE A 221 -24.59 17.87 -16.79
C ILE A 221 -25.25 19.12 -16.21
N ASP A 222 -24.43 20.07 -15.79
CA ASP A 222 -24.86 21.45 -15.59
C ASP A 222 -24.57 22.27 -16.84
N PHE A 223 -25.61 22.74 -17.52
CA PHE A 223 -25.47 23.58 -18.72
C PHE A 223 -25.26 25.07 -18.37
N GLY A 224 -25.08 25.41 -17.10
CA GLY A 224 -24.90 26.76 -16.62
C GLY A 224 -26.21 27.55 -16.57
N SER A 225 -26.14 28.81 -16.15
CA SER A 225 -27.29 29.72 -16.19
C SER A 225 -27.64 30.09 -17.63
N PRO A 226 -28.93 30.10 -18.03
CA PRO A 226 -30.13 29.91 -17.21
C PRO A 226 -30.69 28.46 -17.17
N TYR A 227 -29.96 27.46 -17.67
CA TYR A 227 -30.47 26.11 -17.92
C TYR A 227 -30.42 25.17 -16.70
N GLY A 228 -29.40 25.31 -15.84
CA GLY A 228 -29.23 24.47 -14.66
C GLY A 228 -28.75 23.05 -14.96
N ILE A 229 -29.09 22.12 -14.06
CA ILE A 229 -28.60 20.73 -14.02
C ILE A 229 -29.64 19.78 -14.62
N TRP A 230 -29.16 18.91 -15.49
CA TRP A 230 -29.94 17.91 -16.22
C TRP A 230 -29.27 16.54 -16.13
N MET A 231 -30.09 15.50 -16.21
CA MET A 231 -29.63 14.11 -16.25
C MET A 231 -30.18 13.40 -17.48
N ARG A 232 -29.44 12.42 -17.98
CA ARG A 232 -29.85 11.52 -19.05
C ARG A 232 -29.52 10.12 -18.61
N LEU A 233 -30.56 9.32 -18.38
CA LEU A 233 -30.39 7.92 -18.01
C LEU A 233 -30.03 7.10 -19.24
N ASN A 234 -29.22 6.07 -19.03
CA ASN A 234 -28.79 5.10 -20.02
C ASN A 234 -30.00 4.47 -20.78
N ASN A 235 -31.08 4.17 -20.05
CA ASN A 235 -32.30 3.54 -20.59
C ASN A 235 -33.35 4.55 -21.09
N ALA A 236 -33.06 5.86 -21.06
CA ALA A 236 -34.01 6.91 -21.39
C ALA A 236 -33.55 7.74 -22.61
N PRO A 237 -34.39 7.90 -23.65
CA PRO A 237 -34.01 8.64 -24.84
C PRO A 237 -33.99 10.16 -24.66
N THR A 238 -34.40 10.69 -23.49
CA THR A 238 -34.61 12.13 -23.27
C THR A 238 -33.91 12.64 -22.03
N TRP A 239 -33.42 13.88 -22.10
CA TRP A 239 -32.94 14.64 -20.96
C TRP A 239 -34.06 14.95 -19.96
N ALA A 240 -33.80 14.75 -18.67
CA ALA A 240 -34.68 15.11 -17.56
C ALA A 240 -34.06 16.24 -16.72
N PRO A 241 -34.84 17.26 -16.34
CA PRO A 241 -34.33 18.33 -15.49
C PRO A 241 -34.11 17.82 -14.07
N LEU A 242 -32.93 18.07 -13.51
CA LEU A 242 -32.59 17.75 -12.13
C LEU A 242 -32.75 18.97 -11.21
N HIS A 243 -32.27 20.14 -11.65
CA HIS A 243 -32.39 21.39 -10.89
C HIS A 243 -32.29 22.63 -11.79
N GLY A 244 -33.12 23.65 -11.57
CA GLY A 244 -33.13 24.86 -12.41
C GLY A 244 -31.99 25.85 -12.17
N THR A 245 -31.25 25.69 -11.07
CA THR A 245 -30.09 26.53 -10.73
C THR A 245 -28.81 25.79 -11.04
N SER A 246 -27.88 26.44 -11.73
CA SER A 246 -26.52 25.95 -11.94
C SER A 246 -25.75 25.90 -10.61
N ALA A 247 -24.92 24.88 -10.42
CA ALA A 247 -24.14 24.66 -9.22
C ALA A 247 -22.66 24.96 -9.45
N LYS A 248 -21.95 25.19 -8.35
CA LYS A 248 -20.52 25.47 -8.37
C LYS A 248 -19.73 24.25 -8.84
N SER A 249 -19.99 23.10 -8.23
CA SER A 249 -19.28 21.82 -8.43
C SER A 249 -20.16 20.64 -7.99
N ALA A 250 -19.88 19.45 -8.49
CA ALA A 250 -20.58 18.22 -8.11
C ALA A 250 -19.68 16.98 -8.19
N VAL A 251 -19.97 15.95 -7.40
CA VAL A 251 -19.35 14.62 -7.47
C VAL A 251 -20.44 13.54 -7.36
N ALA A 252 -20.19 12.36 -7.94
CA ALA A 252 -21.02 11.16 -7.80
C ALA A 252 -20.29 10.17 -6.89
N ALA A 253 -21.04 9.48 -6.04
CA ALA A 253 -20.51 8.57 -5.03
C ALA A 253 -21.52 7.48 -4.66
N ASP A 254 -21.02 6.32 -4.24
CA ASP A 254 -21.78 5.28 -3.56
C ASP A 254 -21.80 5.53 -2.04
N LEU A 255 -22.58 6.53 -1.60
CA LEU A 255 -22.67 6.90 -0.18
C LEU A 255 -23.54 5.94 0.65
N ALA A 256 -24.32 5.08 -0.01
CA ALA A 256 -25.28 4.18 0.63
C ALA A 256 -24.85 2.70 0.56
N GLY A 257 -23.70 2.40 -0.04
CA GLY A 257 -23.22 1.03 -0.23
C GLY A 257 -24.09 0.19 -1.16
N SER A 258 -24.64 0.82 -2.19
CA SER A 258 -25.44 0.17 -3.23
C SER A 258 -24.60 -0.62 -4.23
N GLY A 259 -23.29 -0.37 -4.28
CA GLY A 259 -22.39 -0.87 -5.33
C GLY A 259 -22.31 0.06 -6.55
N PHE A 260 -23.09 1.16 -6.58
CA PHE A 260 -23.22 2.07 -7.71
C PHE A 260 -23.02 3.53 -7.26
N ALA A 261 -22.42 4.36 -8.12
CA ALA A 261 -22.26 5.79 -7.87
C ALA A 261 -23.59 6.54 -8.08
N ASP A 262 -24.55 6.28 -7.20
CA ASP A 262 -25.97 6.63 -7.34
C ASP A 262 -26.39 7.88 -6.59
N SER A 263 -25.45 8.45 -5.82
CA SER A 263 -25.66 9.61 -4.97
C SER A 263 -24.84 10.79 -5.50
N LEU A 264 -25.53 11.89 -5.80
CA LEU A 264 -24.92 13.15 -6.23
C LEU A 264 -24.68 14.06 -5.04
N VAL A 265 -23.46 14.57 -4.88
CA VAL A 265 -23.12 15.61 -3.91
C VAL A 265 -22.86 16.90 -4.68
N ILE A 266 -23.69 17.92 -4.47
CA ILE A 266 -23.73 19.13 -5.29
C ILE A 266 -23.56 20.36 -4.40
N ASP A 267 -22.58 21.20 -4.70
CA ASP A 267 -22.36 22.49 -4.03
C ASP A 267 -22.97 23.62 -4.85
N PHE A 268 -24.03 24.25 -4.34
CA PHE A 268 -24.68 25.41 -4.97
C PHE A 268 -24.00 26.74 -4.66
N GLY A 269 -22.88 26.71 -3.92
CA GLY A 269 -22.16 27.90 -3.52
C GLY A 269 -22.83 28.65 -2.37
N ASN A 270 -22.24 29.76 -1.95
CA ASN A 270 -22.81 30.60 -0.91
C ASN A 270 -24.03 31.39 -1.44
N PRO A 271 -25.13 31.51 -0.69
CA PRO A 271 -25.34 31.04 0.70
C PRO A 271 -26.01 29.65 0.82
N TYR A 272 -26.12 28.88 -0.26
CA TYR A 272 -26.92 27.65 -0.34
C TYR A 272 -26.21 26.37 0.15
N GLY A 273 -24.87 26.34 0.05
CA GLY A 273 -24.05 25.23 0.52
C GLY A 273 -24.21 23.94 -0.30
N ILE A 274 -23.94 22.82 0.37
CA ILE A 274 -23.78 21.49 -0.22
C ILE A 274 -24.99 20.62 0.08
N TRP A 275 -25.45 19.89 -0.93
CA TRP A 275 -26.62 19.02 -0.89
C TRP A 275 -26.29 17.64 -1.44
N ILE A 276 -27.00 16.62 -0.93
CA ILE A 276 -27.00 15.27 -1.48
C ILE A 276 -28.32 15.04 -2.19
N TRP A 277 -28.27 14.39 -3.35
CA TRP A 277 -29.44 13.90 -4.07
C TRP A 277 -29.25 12.45 -4.50
N SER A 278 -30.31 11.65 -4.40
CA SER A 278 -30.41 10.37 -5.11
C SER A 278 -31.85 10.16 -5.56
N GLN A 279 -32.08 9.29 -6.55
CA GLN A 279 -33.44 8.98 -6.99
C GLN A 279 -34.30 8.43 -5.85
N ALA A 280 -33.71 7.61 -4.96
CA ALA A 280 -34.42 6.98 -3.86
C ALA A 280 -34.76 7.96 -2.72
N ALA A 281 -33.88 8.94 -2.43
CA ALA A 281 -33.99 9.77 -1.23
C ALA A 281 -34.39 11.24 -1.51
N GLY A 282 -34.31 11.69 -2.76
CA GLY A 282 -34.46 13.09 -3.12
C GLY A 282 -33.38 13.98 -2.52
N TRP A 283 -33.64 15.30 -2.51
CA TRP A 283 -32.70 16.30 -2.01
C TRP A 283 -32.62 16.32 -0.48
N LYS A 284 -31.38 16.31 0.04
CA LYS A 284 -31.08 16.48 1.47
C LYS A 284 -29.94 17.48 1.66
N PRO A 285 -30.05 18.44 2.60
CA PRO A 285 -28.95 19.33 2.90
C PRO A 285 -27.81 18.53 3.56
N LEU A 286 -26.58 18.77 3.10
CA LEU A 286 -25.38 18.17 3.67
C LEU A 286 -24.62 19.16 4.56
N HIS A 287 -24.34 20.36 4.06
CA HIS A 287 -23.57 21.36 4.80
C HIS A 287 -23.86 22.79 4.34
N GLY A 288 -23.90 23.75 5.26
CA GLY A 288 -24.21 25.15 4.93
C GLY A 288 -23.05 25.97 4.34
N VAL A 289 -21.82 25.44 4.41
CA VAL A 289 -20.62 26.09 3.85
C VAL A 289 -20.29 25.47 2.50
N SER A 290 -20.13 26.31 1.47
CA SER A 290 -19.66 25.90 0.15
C SER A 290 -18.25 25.30 0.22
N ALA A 291 -18.03 24.22 -0.54
CA ALA A 291 -16.74 23.56 -0.66
C ALA A 291 -15.80 24.40 -1.52
N ARG A 292 -14.51 24.45 -1.16
CA ARG A 292 -13.43 24.86 -2.06
C ARG A 292 -13.07 23.76 -3.05
N GLY A 293 -13.14 22.50 -2.63
CA GLY A 293 -12.93 21.32 -3.46
C GLY A 293 -13.61 20.10 -2.85
N MET A 294 -14.03 19.17 -3.72
CA MET A 294 -14.64 17.90 -3.31
C MET A 294 -13.98 16.75 -4.08
N ALA A 295 -13.77 15.63 -3.39
CA ALA A 295 -13.30 14.39 -3.97
C ALA A 295 -14.01 13.20 -3.31
N VAL A 296 -13.98 12.06 -3.99
CA VAL A 296 -14.62 10.82 -3.54
C VAL A 296 -13.57 9.71 -3.57
N ALA A 297 -13.46 8.97 -2.46
CA ALA A 297 -12.47 7.92 -2.28
C ALA A 297 -12.98 6.88 -1.26
N ASP A 298 -12.63 5.61 -1.42
CA ASP A 298 -12.91 4.56 -0.42
C ASP A 298 -11.73 4.48 0.56
N THR A 299 -11.67 5.42 1.49
CA THR A 299 -10.49 5.64 2.34
C THR A 299 -10.38 4.61 3.46
N ASP A 300 -11.44 3.87 3.79
CA ASP A 300 -11.43 2.76 4.76
C ASP A 300 -11.58 1.35 4.16
N ALA A 301 -11.65 1.23 2.84
CA ALA A 301 -11.66 -0.02 2.08
C ALA A 301 -12.86 -0.93 2.37
N ASN A 302 -14.02 -0.36 2.66
CA ASN A 302 -15.25 -1.13 2.85
C ASN A 302 -16.12 -1.21 1.58
N GLY A 303 -15.64 -0.68 0.47
CA GLY A 303 -16.32 -0.69 -0.83
C GLY A 303 -17.29 0.47 -1.05
N GLN A 304 -17.61 1.23 0.01
CA GLN A 304 -18.45 2.43 -0.07
C GLN A 304 -17.58 3.67 -0.19
N ASP A 305 -18.14 4.72 -0.78
CA ASP A 305 -17.40 5.95 -1.03
C ASP A 305 -17.45 6.90 0.17
N ASP A 306 -16.28 7.36 0.61
CA ASP A 306 -16.15 8.49 1.51
C ASP A 306 -16.13 9.81 0.76
N LEU A 307 -16.64 10.86 1.41
CA LEU A 307 -16.62 12.21 0.86
C LEU A 307 -15.48 13.02 1.47
N ILE A 308 -14.61 13.57 0.63
CA ILE A 308 -13.53 14.48 1.03
C ILE A 308 -13.91 15.89 0.61
N ILE A 309 -13.97 16.82 1.57
CA ILE A 309 -14.30 18.23 1.32
C ILE A 309 -13.25 19.13 1.93
N ASP A 310 -12.68 20.03 1.12
CA ASP A 310 -11.99 21.22 1.62
C ASP A 310 -13.00 22.36 1.79
N PHE A 311 -13.24 22.79 3.03
CA PHE A 311 -14.12 23.92 3.33
C PHE A 311 -13.41 25.28 3.23
N GLY A 312 -12.14 25.29 2.82
CA GLY A 312 -11.31 26.49 2.73
C GLY A 312 -10.83 26.97 4.11
N SER A 313 -10.05 28.04 4.12
CA SER A 313 -9.59 28.66 5.38
C SER A 313 -10.77 29.32 6.13
N PRO A 314 -10.89 29.16 7.45
CA PRO A 314 -9.95 28.51 8.37
C PRO A 314 -10.25 27.02 8.67
N TYR A 315 -11.12 26.37 7.90
CA TYR A 315 -11.68 25.05 8.22
C TYR A 315 -10.85 23.86 7.73
N GLY A 316 -10.20 23.98 6.57
CA GLY A 316 -9.35 22.92 6.01
C GLY A 316 -10.11 21.74 5.38
N ILE A 317 -9.44 20.59 5.31
CA ILE A 317 -9.86 19.37 4.61
C ILE A 317 -10.46 18.36 5.58
N TRP A 318 -11.64 17.85 5.25
CA TRP A 318 -12.41 16.92 6.07
C TRP A 318 -12.83 15.70 5.29
N ARG A 319 -12.83 14.54 5.96
CA ARG A 319 -13.48 13.31 5.52
C ARG A 319 -14.85 13.21 6.17
N ARG A 320 -15.85 12.78 5.41
CA ARG A 320 -17.10 12.22 5.93
C ARG A 320 -17.19 10.76 5.53
N GLY A 321 -17.10 9.88 6.51
CA GLY A 321 -17.21 8.45 6.28
C GLY A 321 -18.65 7.93 6.29
N ASN A 322 -18.79 6.62 6.14
CA ASN A 322 -20.10 5.94 6.05
C ASN A 322 -20.92 6.03 7.34
N ASP A 323 -20.26 6.19 8.48
CA ASP A 323 -20.90 6.47 9.78
C ASP A 323 -21.46 7.90 9.88
N THR A 324 -21.34 8.68 8.81
CA THR A 324 -21.73 10.08 8.67
C THR A 324 -20.91 11.07 9.51
N ALA A 325 -19.89 10.58 10.22
CA ALA A 325 -19.03 11.40 11.07
C ALA A 325 -18.04 12.20 10.23
N TRP A 326 -17.79 13.44 10.66
CA TRP A 326 -16.81 14.34 10.07
C TRP A 326 -15.48 14.22 10.82
N ASN A 327 -14.42 13.89 10.10
CA ASN A 327 -13.06 13.78 10.62
C ASN A 327 -12.16 14.79 9.89
N LEU A 328 -11.42 15.60 10.66
CA LEU A 328 -10.46 16.54 10.09
C LEU A 328 -9.25 15.75 9.55
N ILE A 329 -9.00 15.84 8.24
CA ILE A 329 -7.81 15.29 7.60
C ILE A 329 -6.64 16.26 7.75
N HIS A 330 -6.88 17.56 7.50
CA HIS A 330 -5.83 18.57 7.56
C HIS A 330 -6.39 19.98 7.80
N GLY A 331 -5.75 20.76 8.68
CA GLY A 331 -6.20 22.12 9.02
C GLY A 331 -5.91 23.19 7.98
N THR A 332 -5.11 22.88 6.95
CA THR A 332 -4.78 23.82 5.86
C THR A 332 -5.57 23.45 4.60
N THR A 333 -6.10 24.47 3.93
CA THR A 333 -6.79 24.36 2.64
C THR A 333 -5.84 23.95 1.52
N ALA A 334 -6.36 23.17 0.57
CA ALA A 334 -5.65 22.72 -0.61
C ALA A 334 -5.88 23.67 -1.81
N SER A 335 -4.92 23.68 -2.71
CA SER A 335 -5.11 24.18 -4.08
C SER A 335 -5.95 23.19 -4.89
N SER A 336 -5.72 21.89 -4.71
CA SER A 336 -6.45 20.83 -5.39
C SER A 336 -6.35 19.50 -4.59
N ILE A 337 -7.37 18.64 -4.73
CA ILE A 337 -7.44 17.31 -4.11
C ILE A 337 -7.90 16.32 -5.16
N ALA A 338 -7.17 15.22 -5.33
CA ALA A 338 -7.57 14.11 -6.20
C ALA A 338 -7.53 12.79 -5.42
N ALA A 339 -8.50 11.91 -5.70
CA ALA A 339 -8.40 10.52 -5.28
C ALA A 339 -7.40 9.80 -6.18
N VAL A 340 -6.41 9.15 -5.58
CA VAL A 340 -5.30 8.52 -6.28
C VAL A 340 -5.03 7.12 -5.71
N SER A 341 -4.15 6.39 -6.39
CA SER A 341 -3.50 5.22 -5.83
C SER A 341 -2.06 5.64 -5.53
N LEU A 342 -1.76 5.92 -4.26
CA LEU A 342 -0.37 6.16 -3.91
C LEU A 342 0.38 4.83 -4.02
N PRO A 343 1.69 4.86 -4.32
CA PRO A 343 2.52 3.71 -4.01
C PRO A 343 2.20 3.32 -2.57
N ALA A 344 1.93 2.04 -2.32
CA ALA A 344 1.75 1.56 -0.96
C ALA A 344 2.89 2.17 -0.15
N ALA A 345 2.54 2.98 0.87
CA ALA A 345 3.50 3.80 1.58
C ALA A 345 4.76 2.96 1.77
N THR A 346 5.92 3.50 1.39
CA THR A 346 7.21 2.82 1.50
C THR A 346 7.59 2.52 2.96
N SER A 347 6.63 2.45 3.87
CA SER A 347 6.70 1.55 5.01
C SER A 347 6.79 0.13 4.47
N GLY A 348 7.97 -0.47 4.64
CA GLY A 348 8.05 -1.93 4.71
C GLY A 348 7.04 -2.45 5.75
N PRO A 349 6.78 -3.76 5.76
CA PRO A 349 5.79 -4.38 6.65
C PRO A 349 5.94 -3.83 8.07
N THR A 350 4.89 -3.37 8.74
CA THR A 350 5.06 -2.79 10.08
C THR A 350 4.66 -3.76 11.15
N ASN A 351 5.32 -3.71 12.31
CA ASN A 351 4.80 -4.35 13.52
C ASN A 351 5.19 -3.51 14.73
N GLY A 352 4.20 -3.27 15.59
CA GLY A 352 4.33 -2.38 16.73
C GLY A 352 4.69 -0.93 16.37
N ASN A 353 4.16 -0.39 15.26
CA ASN A 353 4.49 0.95 14.72
C ASN A 353 5.95 1.10 14.25
N CYS A 354 6.69 0.01 14.09
CA CYS A 354 8.02 -0.01 13.49
C CYS A 354 7.98 -0.66 12.12
N PRO A 355 8.69 -0.12 11.11
CA PRO A 355 8.89 -0.84 9.86
C PRO A 355 9.67 -2.12 10.12
N MET A 356 9.52 -3.14 9.28
CA MET A 356 10.31 -4.37 9.24
C MET A 356 11.29 -4.22 8.07
N PHE A 357 12.28 -3.36 8.30
CA PHE A 357 13.19 -2.80 7.31
C PHE A 357 12.54 -1.80 6.34
N PRO A 358 13.35 -0.93 5.69
CA PRO A 358 12.86 -0.05 4.62
C PRO A 358 12.23 -0.85 3.46
N ALA A 359 11.29 -0.24 2.73
CA ALA A 359 10.55 -0.92 1.66
C ALA A 359 11.42 -1.44 0.50
N ASN A 360 12.58 -0.82 0.26
CA ASN A 360 13.56 -1.26 -0.75
C ASN A 360 14.65 -2.18 -0.16
N ALA A 361 14.48 -2.67 1.07
CA ALA A 361 15.27 -3.78 1.57
C ALA A 361 14.96 -5.06 0.78
N MET A 362 15.94 -5.94 0.62
CA MET A 362 15.85 -7.15 -0.19
C MET A 362 14.73 -8.08 0.24
N PHE A 363 14.41 -8.11 1.54
CA PHE A 363 13.29 -8.90 2.05
C PHE A 363 11.92 -8.39 1.59
N ASN A 364 11.83 -7.11 1.23
CA ASN A 364 10.62 -6.44 0.77
C ASN A 364 10.64 -6.22 -0.76
N LEU A 365 11.68 -6.72 -1.46
CA LEU A 365 11.84 -6.55 -2.89
C LEU A 365 10.98 -7.55 -3.65
N ARG A 366 10.14 -7.03 -4.57
CA ARG A 366 9.44 -7.88 -5.54
C ARG A 366 10.42 -8.56 -6.49
N ILE A 367 10.31 -9.87 -6.57
CA ILE A 367 11.08 -10.75 -7.44
C ILE A 367 10.22 -11.37 -8.54
N ASP A 368 8.95 -11.03 -8.69
CA ASP A 368 8.05 -11.66 -9.68
C ASP A 368 8.29 -11.25 -11.14
N ASP A 369 9.11 -10.23 -11.40
CA ASP A 369 9.65 -9.95 -12.73
C ASP A 369 10.65 -11.05 -13.14
N ARG A 370 10.19 -11.99 -13.96
CA ARG A 370 10.98 -13.14 -14.42
C ARG A 370 12.11 -12.79 -15.39
N ALA A 371 12.06 -11.63 -16.03
CA ALA A 371 13.14 -11.17 -16.90
C ALA A 371 14.32 -10.66 -16.05
N ARG A 372 14.01 -9.94 -14.96
CA ARG A 372 15.02 -9.49 -13.99
C ARG A 372 15.46 -10.59 -13.04
N PHE A 373 14.56 -11.47 -12.64
CA PHE A 373 14.77 -12.55 -11.66
C PHE A 373 14.40 -13.92 -12.27
N PRO A 374 15.24 -14.44 -13.18
CA PRO A 374 15.00 -15.72 -13.80
C PRO A 374 15.20 -16.88 -12.81
N ALA A 375 14.78 -18.08 -13.21
CA ALA A 375 15.08 -19.28 -12.45
C ALA A 375 16.59 -19.50 -12.35
N HIS A 376 17.06 -19.86 -11.16
CA HIS A 376 18.47 -20.18 -10.91
C HIS A 376 18.88 -21.44 -11.69
N ALA A 377 20.10 -21.47 -12.21
CA ALA A 377 20.60 -22.57 -13.04
C ALA A 377 20.57 -23.94 -12.34
N GLN A 378 20.74 -23.96 -11.01
CA GLN A 378 20.66 -25.19 -10.19
C GLN A 378 19.24 -25.53 -9.70
N SER A 379 18.23 -24.71 -10.02
CA SER A 379 16.86 -24.87 -9.51
C SER A 379 16.34 -26.30 -9.70
N ALA A 380 16.38 -26.83 -10.93
CA ALA A 380 15.89 -28.18 -11.20
C ALA A 380 16.62 -29.28 -10.41
N ALA A 381 17.94 -29.16 -10.23
CA ALA A 381 18.74 -30.12 -9.48
C ALA A 381 18.40 -30.08 -7.98
N TRP A 382 18.25 -28.89 -7.41
CA TRP A 382 17.86 -28.68 -6.02
C TRP A 382 16.44 -29.17 -5.73
N ILE A 383 15.47 -28.87 -6.61
CA ILE A 383 14.09 -29.41 -6.51
C ILE A 383 14.10 -30.93 -6.55
N ALA A 384 14.92 -31.54 -7.42
CA ALA A 384 15.03 -33.00 -7.51
C ALA A 384 15.64 -33.62 -6.24
N ALA A 385 16.66 -32.99 -5.65
CA ALA A 385 17.28 -33.44 -4.40
C ALA A 385 16.32 -33.39 -3.20
N ILE A 386 15.45 -32.38 -3.14
CA ILE A 386 14.40 -32.26 -2.11
C ILE A 386 13.28 -33.29 -2.34
N GLY A 387 12.94 -33.54 -3.61
CA GLY A 387 11.81 -34.35 -4.06
C GLY A 387 10.61 -33.48 -4.46
N GLY A 388 10.25 -33.49 -5.73
CA GLY A 388 9.22 -32.61 -6.30
C GLY A 388 7.79 -32.76 -5.73
N THR A 389 7.48 -33.91 -5.11
CA THR A 389 6.18 -34.16 -4.47
C THR A 389 6.13 -33.76 -3.00
N ARG A 390 7.26 -33.26 -2.45
CA ARG A 390 7.31 -32.78 -1.06
C ARG A 390 6.30 -31.65 -0.89
N ARG A 391 5.39 -31.82 0.05
CA ARG A 391 4.35 -30.84 0.34
C ARG A 391 4.86 -29.71 1.22
N PHE A 392 4.30 -28.53 1.02
CA PHE A 392 4.48 -27.38 1.88
C PHE A 392 3.99 -27.71 3.29
N HIS A 393 4.74 -27.27 4.29
CA HIS A 393 4.34 -27.37 5.68
C HIS A 393 4.32 -25.98 6.31
N ALA A 394 3.10 -25.54 6.66
CA ALA A 394 2.89 -24.38 7.50
C ALA A 394 3.26 -24.74 8.94
N ASP A 395 4.38 -24.21 9.44
CA ASP A 395 4.93 -24.51 10.76
C ASP A 395 4.50 -23.44 11.77
N TRP A 396 3.19 -23.40 12.04
CA TRP A 396 2.59 -22.55 13.07
C TRP A 396 1.21 -23.05 13.50
N GLY A 397 0.86 -22.78 14.75
CA GLY A 397 -0.38 -23.23 15.38
C GLY A 397 -1.52 -22.23 15.34
N THR A 398 -2.75 -22.75 15.47
CA THR A 398 -4.00 -21.96 15.52
C THR A 398 -4.38 -21.59 16.96
N ASN A 399 -3.39 -21.41 17.84
CA ASN A 399 -3.59 -21.10 19.24
C ASN A 399 -2.50 -20.13 19.70
N ASP A 400 -2.88 -19.11 20.47
CA ASP A 400 -1.98 -18.09 21.02
C ASP A 400 -1.70 -18.28 22.52
N ASN A 401 -2.28 -19.31 23.14
CA ASN A 401 -2.12 -19.63 24.54
C ASN A 401 -0.88 -20.53 24.78
N PRO A 402 0.22 -20.01 25.38
CA PRO A 402 1.46 -20.76 25.59
C PRO A 402 1.37 -21.88 26.61
N GLN A 403 0.23 -22.02 27.32
CA GLN A 403 -0.05 -23.16 28.20
C GLN A 403 -0.71 -24.33 27.45
N GLN A 404 -1.16 -24.14 26.20
CA GLN A 404 -1.85 -25.14 25.39
C GLN A 404 -0.91 -25.73 24.32
N TYR A 405 0.10 -26.47 24.77
CA TYR A 405 1.22 -26.97 23.96
C TYR A 405 0.85 -27.79 22.71
N ALA A 406 -0.31 -28.44 22.67
CA ALA A 406 -0.70 -29.28 21.53
C ALA A 406 -0.90 -28.47 20.25
N ASP A 407 -1.40 -27.23 20.39
CA ASP A 407 -1.76 -26.36 19.26
C ASP A 407 -1.00 -25.02 19.29
N TYR A 408 -0.14 -24.81 20.29
CA TYR A 408 0.78 -23.67 20.39
C TYR A 408 2.16 -24.06 19.84
N TYR A 409 2.37 -23.85 18.54
CA TYR A 409 3.64 -24.10 17.84
C TYR A 409 3.89 -23.03 16.77
N GLY A 410 5.11 -22.98 16.24
CA GLY A 410 5.63 -21.83 15.50
C GLY A 410 6.40 -20.87 16.41
N ILE A 411 6.81 -19.72 15.85
CA ILE A 411 7.72 -18.79 16.54
C ILE A 411 6.95 -17.52 16.94
N PRO A 412 6.62 -17.34 18.22
CA PRO A 412 5.96 -16.12 18.68
C PRO A 412 6.94 -14.94 18.72
N TYR A 413 6.38 -13.74 18.67
CA TYR A 413 7.12 -12.51 18.93
C TYR A 413 6.47 -11.70 20.04
N ASN A 414 7.25 -10.77 20.56
CA ASN A 414 6.89 -9.87 21.63
C ASN A 414 7.07 -8.43 21.17
N ILE A 415 6.21 -7.55 21.66
CA ILE A 415 6.28 -6.12 21.42
C ILE A 415 6.49 -5.46 22.77
N VAL A 416 7.51 -4.61 22.87
CA VAL A 416 7.84 -3.89 24.10
C VAL A 416 8.12 -2.42 23.83
N ASP A 417 7.85 -1.55 24.79
CA ASP A 417 8.10 -0.10 24.69
C ASP A 417 9.38 0.35 25.43
N GLY A 418 10.13 -0.60 25.99
CA GLY A 418 11.34 -0.35 26.77
C GLY A 418 11.08 0.17 28.20
N ALA A 419 9.82 0.44 28.57
CA ALA A 419 9.47 0.86 29.91
C ALA A 419 9.65 -0.29 30.91
N ALA A 420 10.03 0.03 32.14
CA ALA A 420 10.21 -0.97 33.20
C ALA A 420 8.92 -1.75 33.54
N SER A 421 7.76 -1.22 33.13
CA SER A 421 6.44 -1.88 33.27
C SER A 421 6.18 -2.97 32.23
N THR A 422 6.97 -3.07 31.17
CA THR A 422 6.78 -4.03 30.06
C THR A 422 8.04 -4.86 29.81
N THR A 423 9.21 -4.29 30.06
CA THR A 423 10.50 -4.81 29.63
C THR A 423 11.47 -4.91 30.80
N THR A 424 12.22 -6.01 30.83
CA THR A 424 13.40 -6.14 31.67
C THR A 424 14.63 -6.23 30.78
N TRP A 425 15.77 -5.76 31.30
CA TRP A 425 17.07 -5.87 30.63
C TRP A 425 18.02 -6.72 31.49
N PRO A 426 17.70 -8.00 31.75
CA PRO A 426 18.51 -8.85 32.62
C PRO A 426 19.85 -9.18 31.98
N ASN A 427 20.78 -9.68 32.80
CA ASN A 427 22.00 -10.27 32.26
C ASN A 427 21.65 -11.54 31.47
N VAL A 428 22.27 -11.69 30.31
CA VAL A 428 22.24 -12.93 29.53
C VAL A 428 23.63 -13.57 29.52
N SER A 429 23.65 -14.89 29.67
CA SER A 429 24.87 -15.71 29.68
C SER A 429 24.85 -16.75 28.56
N PHE A 430 26.03 -17.18 28.12
CA PHE A 430 26.21 -18.04 26.94
C PHE A 430 27.03 -19.29 27.31
N PRO A 431 26.52 -20.19 28.19
CA PRO A 431 27.31 -21.28 28.74
C PRO A 431 27.86 -22.26 27.70
N ASN A 432 27.15 -22.47 26.58
CA ASN A 432 27.57 -23.28 25.43
C ASN A 432 27.23 -22.56 24.10
N GLY A 433 27.25 -21.23 24.12
CA GLY A 433 26.80 -20.39 23.02
C GLY A 433 27.92 -19.70 22.27
N TYR A 434 27.55 -18.75 21.42
CA TYR A 434 28.45 -18.00 20.53
C TYR A 434 28.46 -16.51 20.91
N PRO A 435 29.02 -16.11 22.07
CA PRO A 435 29.00 -14.72 22.49
C PRO A 435 29.81 -13.80 21.56
N ASP A 436 30.78 -14.34 20.84
CA ASP A 436 31.61 -13.65 19.84
C ASP A 436 30.85 -13.34 18.54
N GLU A 437 29.81 -14.12 18.24
CA GLU A 437 28.90 -13.87 17.13
C GLU A 437 27.52 -13.35 17.61
N SER A 438 27.42 -12.86 18.85
CA SER A 438 26.16 -12.39 19.44
C SER A 438 26.13 -10.88 19.66
N ASP A 439 24.92 -10.30 19.65
CA ASP A 439 24.71 -8.89 19.99
C ASP A 439 24.10 -8.71 21.38
N CYS A 440 24.62 -7.74 22.12
CA CYS A 440 24.14 -7.41 23.45
C CYS A 440 23.60 -5.99 23.50
N ALA A 441 22.60 -5.78 24.34
CA ALA A 441 22.15 -4.45 24.72
C ALA A 441 23.14 -3.84 25.72
N LEU A 442 23.89 -2.84 25.28
CA LEU A 442 24.82 -2.10 26.14
C LEU A 442 24.13 -0.87 26.72
N ALA A 443 24.13 -0.76 28.05
CA ALA A 443 23.56 0.38 28.76
C ALA A 443 24.36 1.67 28.48
N GLN A 444 23.65 2.73 28.14
CA GLN A 444 24.13 4.10 27.92
C GLN A 444 23.21 5.06 28.69
N GLY A 445 23.52 5.30 29.96
CA GLY A 445 22.62 6.03 30.86
C GLY A 445 21.33 5.23 31.12
N SER A 446 20.18 5.82 30.81
CA SER A 446 18.86 5.16 30.90
C SER A 446 18.45 4.41 29.62
N ALA A 447 19.25 4.48 28.56
CA ALA A 447 18.97 3.84 27.28
C ALA A 447 19.89 2.64 27.05
N TYR A 448 19.53 1.80 26.08
CA TYR A 448 20.36 0.71 25.60
C TYR A 448 20.72 0.93 24.14
N THR A 449 21.84 0.36 23.69
CA THR A 449 22.33 0.40 22.30
C THR A 449 22.73 -1.00 21.85
N ILE A 450 22.67 -1.26 20.54
CA ILE A 450 23.14 -2.53 19.97
C ILE A 450 24.68 -2.53 20.02
N HIS A 451 25.24 -3.52 20.70
CA HIS A 451 26.68 -3.78 20.74
C HIS A 451 26.97 -5.13 20.07
N ARG A 452 27.77 -5.10 18.99
CA ARG A 452 28.20 -6.31 18.27
C ARG A 452 29.34 -7.01 19.03
N GLY A 453 29.23 -8.32 19.25
CA GLY A 453 30.24 -9.13 19.94
C GLY A 453 30.10 -9.02 21.46
N CYS A 454 29.18 -9.79 22.04
CA CYS A 454 28.95 -9.85 23.48
C CYS A 454 30.18 -10.30 24.28
N ASP A 455 31.07 -11.11 23.68
CA ASP A 455 32.31 -11.57 24.29
C ASP A 455 33.25 -10.42 24.68
N THR A 456 33.24 -9.33 23.90
CA THR A 456 34.03 -8.11 24.17
C THR A 456 33.53 -7.31 25.39
N LEU A 457 32.33 -7.62 25.90
CA LEU A 457 31.76 -7.02 27.10
C LEU A 457 32.01 -7.90 28.33
N ALA A 458 32.17 -7.27 29.50
CA ALA A 458 32.16 -8.01 30.76
C ALA A 458 30.80 -8.69 30.96
N ALA A 459 30.76 -9.88 31.56
CA ALA A 459 29.53 -10.66 31.73
C ALA A 459 28.39 -9.88 32.42
N ALA A 460 28.72 -8.97 33.33
CA ALA A 460 27.75 -8.12 34.04
C ALA A 460 27.14 -6.99 33.18
N GLN A 461 27.62 -6.78 31.95
CA GLN A 461 27.16 -5.75 31.02
C GLN A 461 26.34 -6.32 29.86
N ARG A 462 26.29 -7.65 29.70
CA ARG A 462 25.62 -8.33 28.59
C ARG A 462 24.12 -8.37 28.86
N ARG A 463 23.33 -7.48 28.25
CA ARG A 463 21.87 -7.42 28.43
C ARG A 463 21.10 -7.83 27.18
N PHE A 464 19.83 -8.19 27.37
CA PHE A 464 18.85 -8.46 26.32
C PHE A 464 17.46 -8.01 26.79
N PRO A 465 16.58 -7.46 25.94
CA PRO A 465 15.28 -6.93 26.35
C PRO A 465 14.20 -8.02 26.46
N PHE A 466 14.23 -8.83 27.51
CA PHE A 466 13.15 -9.79 27.74
C PHE A 466 11.88 -9.07 28.23
N PRO A 467 10.69 -9.37 27.67
CA PRO A 467 9.43 -8.98 28.29
C PRO A 467 9.33 -9.50 29.72
N LEU A 468 8.49 -8.89 30.55
CA LEU A 468 8.21 -9.43 31.88
C LEU A 468 7.70 -10.89 31.80
N ASP A 469 8.06 -11.71 32.80
CA ASP A 469 7.70 -13.13 32.86
C ASP A 469 6.18 -13.39 32.72
N SER A 470 5.34 -12.45 33.15
CA SER A 470 3.88 -12.53 33.00
C SER A 470 3.36 -12.32 31.58
N HIS A 471 4.20 -11.85 30.66
CA HIS A 471 3.83 -11.43 29.31
C HIS A 471 4.69 -12.05 28.21
N ILE A 472 5.83 -12.65 28.56
CA ILE A 472 6.76 -13.22 27.59
C ILE A 472 6.12 -14.39 26.83
N LYS A 473 6.21 -14.33 25.51
CA LYS A 473 5.91 -15.42 24.59
C LYS A 473 7.22 -16.02 24.09
N LEU A 474 7.33 -17.35 24.18
CA LEU A 474 8.49 -18.12 23.74
C LEU A 474 8.01 -19.28 22.88
N GLU A 475 8.81 -19.65 21.88
CA GLU A 475 8.59 -20.89 21.15
C GLU A 475 8.51 -22.09 22.11
N GLY A 476 7.54 -22.98 21.87
CA GLY A 476 7.29 -24.14 22.76
C GLY A 476 6.63 -23.77 24.09
N GLY A 477 6.19 -22.52 24.28
CA GLY A 477 5.38 -22.10 25.42
C GLY A 477 6.15 -22.03 26.73
N ALA A 478 5.51 -22.43 27.84
CA ALA A 478 6.09 -22.33 29.18
C ALA A 478 7.11 -23.44 29.54
N CYS A 479 7.52 -24.28 28.59
CA CYS A 479 8.52 -25.33 28.79
C CYS A 479 9.91 -24.73 29.03
N ASN A 480 10.55 -24.95 30.19
CA ASN A 480 11.84 -24.32 30.55
C ASN A 480 13.00 -25.30 30.82
N ASP A 481 12.89 -26.56 30.41
CA ASP A 481 13.97 -27.56 30.48
C ASP A 481 14.84 -27.55 29.20
N PRO A 482 16.13 -27.16 29.28
CA PRO A 482 17.04 -27.14 28.14
C PRO A 482 17.24 -28.48 27.43
N ASN A 483 16.93 -29.60 28.08
CA ASN A 483 17.15 -30.92 27.51
C ASN A 483 15.94 -31.44 26.71
N THR A 484 14.77 -30.82 26.85
CA THR A 484 13.51 -31.34 26.29
C THR A 484 12.69 -30.30 25.53
N CYS A 485 12.94 -29.00 25.73
CA CYS A 485 12.10 -27.94 25.15
C CYS A 485 12.57 -27.37 23.80
N GLY A 486 13.72 -27.82 23.25
CA GLY A 486 14.17 -27.44 21.90
C GLY A 486 14.75 -26.02 21.78
N ASP A 487 14.45 -25.33 20.68
CA ASP A 487 15.15 -24.10 20.29
C ASP A 487 14.75 -22.85 21.09
N ARG A 488 13.51 -22.75 21.54
CA ARG A 488 13.07 -21.74 22.52
C ARG A 488 13.45 -20.31 22.12
N HIS A 489 13.07 -19.94 20.90
CA HIS A 489 13.29 -18.58 20.38
C HIS A 489 12.52 -17.51 21.19
N VAL A 490 13.15 -16.34 21.36
CA VAL A 490 12.49 -15.13 21.86
C VAL A 490 12.75 -14.00 20.88
N LEU A 491 11.70 -13.54 20.19
CA LEU A 491 11.76 -12.41 19.28
C LEU A 491 11.10 -11.19 19.93
N VAL A 492 11.74 -10.03 19.87
CA VAL A 492 11.32 -8.81 20.56
C VAL A 492 11.46 -7.61 19.64
N VAL A 493 10.35 -6.92 19.39
CA VAL A 493 10.31 -5.59 18.77
C VAL A 493 10.30 -4.54 19.86
N GLU A 494 11.36 -3.75 19.93
CA GLU A 494 11.45 -2.58 20.81
C GLU A 494 10.84 -1.36 20.10
N GLN A 495 9.59 -1.07 20.41
CA GLN A 495 8.84 0.08 19.90
C GLN A 495 9.50 1.41 20.28
N GLY A 496 9.25 2.44 19.48
CA GLY A 496 9.88 3.76 19.63
C GLY A 496 11.32 3.80 19.09
N ASN A 497 12.18 2.88 19.53
CA ASN A 497 13.53 2.74 19.01
C ASN A 497 13.60 1.94 17.69
N CYS A 498 12.58 1.14 17.40
CA CYS A 498 12.48 0.27 16.22
C CYS A 498 13.71 -0.62 16.03
N ARG A 499 14.00 -1.37 17.08
CA ARG A 499 15.03 -2.40 17.09
C ARG A 499 14.40 -3.77 17.22
N LEU A 500 14.89 -4.71 16.44
CA LEU A 500 14.58 -6.11 16.57
C LEU A 500 15.68 -6.78 17.39
N TRP A 501 15.29 -7.55 18.38
CA TRP A 501 16.16 -8.39 19.19
C TRP A 501 15.64 -9.82 19.13
N GLU A 502 16.51 -10.76 18.83
CA GLU A 502 16.17 -12.17 18.72
C GLU A 502 17.17 -13.00 19.52
N SER A 503 16.71 -14.09 20.12
CA SER A 503 17.59 -15.04 20.81
C SER A 503 17.19 -16.48 20.51
N TRP A 504 18.19 -17.36 20.46
CA TRP A 504 18.04 -18.81 20.31
C TRP A 504 18.54 -19.51 21.57
N LEU A 505 17.93 -20.66 21.89
CA LEU A 505 18.20 -21.51 23.05
C LEU A 505 18.03 -20.73 24.38
N SER A 506 16.87 -20.08 24.53
CA SER A 506 16.62 -19.12 25.62
C SER A 506 15.93 -19.78 26.83
N TYR A 507 16.62 -19.76 27.97
CA TYR A 507 16.15 -20.40 29.19
C TYR A 507 16.41 -19.57 30.43
N GLN A 508 15.52 -19.68 31.41
CA GLN A 508 15.75 -19.15 32.75
C GLN A 508 16.40 -20.23 33.62
N VAL A 509 17.64 -20.02 34.02
CA VAL A 509 18.42 -20.96 34.84
C VAL A 509 18.99 -20.21 36.05
N GLY A 510 18.70 -20.70 37.27
CA GLY A 510 19.28 -20.14 38.51
C GLY A 510 18.92 -18.67 38.77
N GLY A 511 17.79 -18.19 38.24
CA GLY A 511 17.35 -16.79 38.38
C GLY A 511 17.97 -15.82 37.37
N GLY A 512 18.71 -16.32 36.37
CA GLY A 512 19.23 -15.53 35.24
C GLY A 512 18.83 -16.13 33.89
N TRP A 513 19.10 -15.39 32.81
CA TRP A 513 18.85 -15.86 31.45
C TRP A 513 20.11 -16.46 30.83
N THR A 514 19.94 -17.59 30.15
CA THR A 514 20.93 -18.19 29.25
C THR A 514 20.41 -18.16 27.82
N ALA A 515 21.29 -17.92 26.85
CA ALA A 515 21.01 -18.03 25.43
C ALA A 515 22.17 -18.75 24.72
N GLY A 516 21.87 -19.43 23.61
CA GLY A 516 22.88 -19.96 22.69
C GLY A 516 23.45 -18.87 21.79
N SER A 517 22.59 -17.97 21.31
CA SER A 517 22.98 -16.76 20.57
C SER A 517 21.95 -15.65 20.76
N THR A 518 22.38 -14.41 20.53
CA THR A 518 21.50 -13.24 20.45
C THR A 518 21.84 -12.41 19.22
N ALA A 519 20.83 -11.82 18.58
CA ALA A 519 20.98 -11.03 17.37
C ALA A 519 20.11 -9.78 17.41
N ALA A 520 20.59 -8.69 16.83
CA ALA A 520 19.86 -7.44 16.79
C ALA A 520 20.01 -6.67 15.48
N TRP A 521 18.94 -5.97 15.11
CA TRP A 521 18.86 -5.11 13.93
C TRP A 521 18.20 -3.78 14.26
N ASP A 522 18.68 -2.71 13.62
CA ASP A 522 17.92 -1.48 13.47
C ASP A 522 16.95 -1.65 12.30
N LEU A 523 15.66 -1.67 12.60
CA LEU A 523 14.63 -1.90 11.59
C LEU A 523 14.40 -0.70 10.67
N ARG A 524 15.01 0.46 10.95
CA ARG A 524 14.98 1.63 10.05
C ARG A 524 16.17 1.64 9.09
N GLY A 525 17.16 0.77 9.30
CA GLY A 525 18.40 0.74 8.53
C GLY A 525 18.48 -0.44 7.57
N TYR A 526 19.60 -0.48 6.84
CA TYR A 526 19.95 -1.58 5.94
C TYR A 526 21.11 -2.43 6.45
N ALA A 527 21.61 -2.20 7.66
CA ALA A 527 22.80 -2.91 8.12
C ALA A 527 22.52 -4.41 8.27
N LEU A 528 23.26 -5.23 7.52
CA LEU A 528 23.35 -6.67 7.77
C LEU A 528 24.21 -6.95 9.00
N ARG A 529 24.10 -8.17 9.53
CA ARG A 529 25.08 -8.68 10.50
C ARG A 529 26.47 -8.76 9.87
N PRO A 530 27.55 -8.73 10.66
CA PRO A 530 28.90 -8.95 10.15
C PRO A 530 28.97 -10.22 9.27
N ASP A 531 29.86 -10.19 8.27
CA ASP A 531 30.13 -11.37 7.45
C ASP A 531 30.55 -12.54 8.33
N THR A 532 30.16 -13.74 7.96
CA THR A 532 30.40 -15.00 8.69
C THR A 532 29.71 -15.14 10.05
N TRP A 533 28.89 -14.19 10.51
CA TRP A 533 28.21 -14.29 11.81
C TRP A 533 26.84 -14.94 11.70
N THR A 534 26.58 -15.95 12.53
CA THR A 534 25.23 -16.51 12.73
C THR A 534 24.30 -15.50 13.41
N SER A 535 23.01 -15.82 13.50
CA SER A 535 22.03 -15.10 14.31
C SER A 535 21.29 -16.08 15.24
N SER A 536 20.04 -15.79 15.59
CA SER A 536 19.11 -16.80 16.12
C SER A 536 18.61 -17.76 15.04
N ASP A 537 19.02 -17.55 13.79
CA ASP A 537 18.73 -18.35 12.61
C ASP A 537 20.07 -18.75 11.97
N ALA A 538 20.20 -19.99 11.49
CA ALA A 538 21.50 -20.50 11.04
C ALA A 538 22.12 -19.72 9.86
N ALA A 539 21.30 -19.10 9.00
CA ALA A 539 21.77 -18.28 7.88
C ALA A 539 22.35 -16.92 8.30
N GLY A 540 22.21 -16.53 9.58
CA GLY A 540 22.51 -15.17 10.02
C GLY A 540 21.43 -14.15 9.60
N LEU A 541 20.24 -14.62 9.23
CA LEU A 541 19.09 -13.79 8.84
C LEU A 541 18.25 -13.41 10.08
N PRO A 542 17.42 -12.36 10.00
CA PRO A 542 16.42 -12.09 11.03
C PRO A 542 15.21 -13.03 10.85
N ILE A 543 14.62 -13.50 11.95
CA ILE A 543 13.47 -14.42 11.93
C ILE A 543 12.18 -13.65 11.72
N LEU A 544 11.84 -12.70 12.60
CA LEU A 544 10.54 -12.02 12.61
C LEU A 544 10.17 -11.37 11.27
N PRO A 545 11.07 -10.64 10.58
CA PRO A 545 10.77 -10.02 9.29
C PRO A 545 10.49 -11.02 8.17
N LEU A 546 10.75 -12.32 8.40
CA LEU A 546 10.52 -13.41 7.45
C LEU A 546 9.46 -14.42 7.94
N LEU A 547 8.77 -14.15 9.06
CA LEU A 547 7.70 -15.02 9.56
C LEU A 547 6.37 -14.77 8.84
N ALA A 548 5.61 -15.82 8.60
CA ALA A 548 4.19 -15.68 8.26
C ALA A 548 3.44 -15.10 9.48
N ARG A 549 2.80 -13.94 9.30
CA ARG A 549 2.04 -13.25 10.35
C ARG A 549 0.56 -13.15 10.01
N VAL A 550 -0.27 -13.35 11.03
CA VAL A 550 -1.71 -13.55 10.86
C VAL A 550 -2.43 -12.24 10.54
N ASP A 551 -1.93 -11.13 11.06
CA ASP A 551 -2.49 -9.79 10.86
C ASP A 551 -2.39 -9.39 9.38
N GLU A 552 -1.22 -9.54 8.79
CA GLU A 552 -0.96 -9.25 7.37
C GLU A 552 -1.70 -10.22 6.45
N ALA A 553 -1.65 -11.52 6.77
CA ALA A 553 -2.37 -12.52 5.99
C ALA A 553 -3.89 -12.28 6.03
N SER A 554 -4.44 -11.86 7.18
CA SER A 554 -5.87 -11.55 7.31
C SER A 554 -6.25 -10.25 6.60
N ALA A 555 -5.32 -9.29 6.49
CA ALA A 555 -5.50 -8.08 5.67
C ALA A 555 -5.46 -8.37 4.16
N GLY A 556 -5.11 -9.59 3.75
CA GLY A 556 -5.10 -10.04 2.36
C GLY A 556 -3.80 -9.79 1.62
N GLU A 557 -2.77 -9.31 2.30
CA GLU A 557 -1.48 -9.05 1.66
C GLU A 557 -0.30 -9.16 2.64
N VAL A 558 0.70 -9.93 2.24
CA VAL A 558 2.01 -10.00 2.91
C VAL A 558 3.04 -9.40 1.96
N ARG A 559 3.75 -8.36 2.42
CA ARG A 559 4.65 -7.51 1.60
C ARG A 559 6.13 -7.81 1.80
N HIS A 560 6.46 -9.03 2.17
CA HIS A 560 7.83 -9.47 2.39
C HIS A 560 8.01 -10.95 2.06
N ALA A 561 9.26 -11.35 1.90
CA ALA A 561 9.66 -12.74 1.75
C ALA A 561 9.41 -13.53 3.05
N LEU A 562 9.17 -14.82 2.92
CA LEU A 562 9.09 -15.74 4.06
C LEU A 562 10.44 -16.41 4.30
N ARG A 563 10.58 -17.16 5.38
CA ARG A 563 11.69 -18.11 5.59
C ARG A 563 11.26 -19.54 5.37
N VAL A 564 12.19 -20.37 4.89
CA VAL A 564 11.99 -21.80 4.66
C VAL A 564 13.21 -22.59 5.14
N THR A 565 12.96 -23.82 5.58
CA THR A 565 14.02 -24.75 6.00
C THR A 565 14.07 -25.99 5.11
N PHE A 566 15.24 -26.63 5.11
CA PHE A 566 15.49 -27.88 4.41
C PHE A 566 16.35 -28.82 5.27
N LEU A 567 16.30 -30.11 4.97
CA LEU A 567 17.12 -31.11 5.63
C LEU A 567 18.60 -30.85 5.35
N ASP A 568 19.44 -31.08 6.36
CA ASP A 568 20.91 -30.94 6.25
C ASP A 568 21.49 -31.69 5.04
N SER A 569 20.89 -32.83 4.69
CA SER A 569 21.29 -33.69 3.58
C SER A 569 21.12 -33.09 2.18
N VAL A 570 20.48 -31.93 2.04
CA VAL A 570 20.34 -31.20 0.76
C VAL A 570 20.97 -29.81 0.80
N LEU A 571 21.50 -29.40 1.95
CA LEU A 571 22.12 -28.10 2.16
C LEU A 571 23.64 -28.19 1.95
N ALA A 572 24.21 -27.14 1.35
CA ALA A 572 25.65 -26.95 1.27
C ALA A 572 26.11 -26.12 2.48
N ARG A 573 27.33 -26.34 2.96
CA ARG A 573 27.90 -25.52 4.06
C ARG A 573 28.47 -24.20 3.53
N THR A 574 27.67 -23.51 2.74
CA THR A 574 27.97 -22.22 2.11
C THR A 574 26.73 -21.33 2.14
N TYR A 575 26.93 -20.03 1.98
CA TYR A 575 25.84 -19.07 1.96
C TYR A 575 26.00 -18.07 0.82
N VAL A 576 24.87 -17.52 0.39
CA VAL A 576 24.78 -16.44 -0.59
C VAL A 576 24.02 -15.26 0.03
N TRP A 577 24.35 -14.03 -0.40
CA TRP A 577 23.65 -12.83 0.07
C TRP A 577 22.13 -12.98 -0.13
N PRO A 578 21.28 -12.53 0.82
CA PRO A 578 21.58 -11.73 2.01
C PRO A 578 22.04 -12.51 3.25
N ALA A 579 22.13 -13.85 3.20
CA ALA A 579 22.65 -14.63 4.32
C ALA A 579 24.11 -14.27 4.63
N ARG A 580 24.48 -14.45 5.90
CA ARG A 580 25.82 -14.11 6.44
C ARG A 580 26.56 -15.33 6.97
N HIS A 581 25.87 -16.46 7.13
CA HIS A 581 26.41 -17.65 7.76
C HIS A 581 25.80 -18.94 7.18
N ALA A 582 26.45 -20.07 7.43
CA ALA A 582 25.97 -21.40 7.07
C ALA A 582 26.35 -22.40 8.17
N ALA A 583 25.44 -23.32 8.47
CA ALA A 583 25.65 -24.36 9.49
C ALA A 583 25.53 -25.77 8.89
N GLY A 584 25.71 -26.78 9.72
CA GLY A 584 25.45 -28.18 9.35
C GLY A 584 26.57 -28.89 8.61
N GLY A 585 26.19 -30.00 7.97
CA GLY A 585 27.05 -30.76 7.07
C GLY A 585 27.27 -30.02 5.74
N ASP A 586 28.12 -30.61 4.89
CA ASP A 586 28.36 -30.08 3.55
C ASP A 586 27.92 -31.10 2.49
N THR A 587 26.79 -30.81 1.84
CA THR A 587 26.34 -31.57 0.67
C THR A 587 26.94 -30.94 -0.60
N PRO A 588 27.77 -31.66 -1.38
CA PRO A 588 28.33 -31.13 -2.61
C PRO A 588 27.26 -30.66 -3.59
N ASN A 589 27.37 -29.42 -4.07
CA ASN A 589 26.35 -28.75 -4.91
C ASN A 589 24.96 -28.63 -4.28
N GLY A 590 24.88 -28.75 -2.94
CA GLY A 590 23.67 -28.52 -2.18
C GLY A 590 23.18 -27.07 -2.26
N ILE A 591 22.04 -26.81 -1.64
CA ILE A 591 21.43 -25.49 -1.61
C ILE A 591 22.18 -24.63 -0.59
N PRO A 592 22.73 -23.46 -0.97
CA PRO A 592 23.35 -22.57 -0.01
C PRO A 592 22.30 -21.86 0.86
N PHE A 593 22.66 -21.53 2.10
CA PHE A 593 21.86 -20.64 2.93
C PHE A 593 21.70 -19.28 2.23
N GLY A 594 20.54 -18.64 2.39
CA GLY A 594 20.17 -17.41 1.67
C GLY A 594 19.73 -17.61 0.23
N ALA A 595 19.74 -18.84 -0.31
CA ALA A 595 19.10 -19.11 -1.59
C ALA A 595 17.60 -18.72 -1.54
N LEU A 596 17.10 -18.14 -2.63
CA LEU A 596 15.73 -17.63 -2.70
C LEU A 596 14.86 -18.58 -3.51
N LEU A 597 13.80 -19.10 -2.89
CA LEU A 597 12.77 -19.93 -3.51
C LEU A 597 11.54 -19.08 -3.86
N ARG A 598 10.89 -19.33 -4.99
CA ARG A 598 9.67 -18.60 -5.41
C ARG A 598 8.60 -19.59 -5.87
N LEU A 599 7.35 -19.36 -5.46
CA LEU A 599 6.20 -20.07 -6.04
C LEU A 599 6.03 -19.58 -7.48
N ARG A 600 5.96 -20.49 -8.45
CA ARG A 600 5.91 -20.07 -9.85
C ARG A 600 4.64 -19.28 -10.18
N ALA A 601 4.77 -18.36 -11.13
CA ALA A 601 3.64 -17.56 -11.62
C ALA A 601 2.59 -18.41 -12.38
N ASP A 602 2.94 -19.60 -12.85
CA ASP A 602 2.01 -20.53 -13.49
C ASP A 602 1.11 -21.28 -12.48
N PHE A 603 1.41 -21.19 -11.18
CA PHE A 603 0.50 -21.63 -10.15
C PHE A 603 -0.64 -20.61 -9.99
N VAL A 604 -1.83 -20.99 -10.44
CA VAL A 604 -3.04 -20.19 -10.25
C VAL A 604 -3.54 -20.36 -8.82
N VAL A 605 -3.43 -19.30 -8.02
CA VAL A 605 -3.96 -19.27 -6.65
C VAL A 605 -5.48 -19.42 -6.70
N PRO A 606 -6.08 -20.48 -6.11
CA PRO A 606 -7.51 -20.69 -6.18
C PRO A 606 -8.29 -19.58 -5.47
N GLY A 607 -9.27 -18.97 -6.14
CA GLY A 607 -10.14 -17.94 -5.55
C GLY A 607 -11.04 -18.47 -4.41
N THR A 608 -11.16 -19.79 -4.27
CA THR A 608 -11.87 -20.46 -3.17
C THR A 608 -11.02 -20.63 -1.91
N TRP A 609 -9.73 -20.30 -1.95
CA TRP A 609 -8.87 -20.32 -0.76
C TRP A 609 -9.24 -19.20 0.21
N THR A 610 -8.88 -19.36 1.48
CA THR A 610 -9.03 -18.29 2.47
C THR A 610 -8.19 -17.08 2.05
N ILE A 611 -8.62 -15.88 2.46
CA ILE A 611 -7.86 -14.64 2.21
C ILE A 611 -6.41 -14.76 2.70
N GLN A 612 -6.19 -15.41 3.84
CA GLN A 612 -4.88 -15.70 4.42
C GLN A 612 -4.02 -16.60 3.51
N ALA A 613 -4.58 -17.69 2.99
CA ALA A 613 -3.83 -18.59 2.10
C ALA A 613 -3.52 -17.92 0.75
N GLN A 614 -4.45 -17.12 0.24
CA GLN A 614 -4.21 -16.34 -0.98
C GLN A 614 -3.10 -15.30 -0.78
N ALA A 615 -3.11 -14.58 0.34
CA ALA A 615 -2.08 -13.60 0.69
C ALA A 615 -0.69 -14.24 0.76
N LEU A 616 -0.56 -15.37 1.47
CA LEU A 616 0.71 -16.09 1.60
C LEU A 616 1.18 -16.68 0.26
N ALA A 617 0.29 -17.26 -0.54
CA ALA A 617 0.65 -17.78 -1.86
C ALA A 617 1.16 -16.67 -2.80
N ARG A 618 0.47 -15.51 -2.82
CA ARG A 618 0.89 -14.35 -3.60
C ARG A 618 2.21 -13.77 -3.08
N ALA A 619 2.45 -13.77 -1.77
CA ALA A 619 3.74 -13.35 -1.20
C ALA A 619 4.88 -14.29 -1.61
N MET A 620 4.65 -15.61 -1.64
CA MET A 620 5.62 -16.57 -2.15
C MET A 620 5.90 -16.42 -3.66
N GLN A 621 4.96 -15.89 -4.44
CA GLN A 621 5.16 -15.53 -5.85
C GLN A 621 5.95 -14.22 -5.98
N ARG A 622 5.58 -13.20 -5.19
CA ARG A 622 6.10 -11.84 -5.30
C ARG A 622 7.43 -11.63 -4.61
N TYR A 623 7.65 -12.19 -3.44
CA TYR A 623 8.83 -11.92 -2.60
C TYR A 623 9.66 -13.19 -2.33
N GLY A 624 9.05 -14.37 -2.43
CA GLY A 624 9.73 -15.65 -2.29
C GLY A 624 9.96 -16.08 -0.83
N LEU A 625 10.84 -17.06 -0.66
CA LEU A 625 11.21 -17.66 0.62
C LEU A 625 12.73 -17.86 0.70
N TYR A 626 13.36 -17.32 1.73
CA TYR A 626 14.80 -17.50 1.97
C TYR A 626 15.10 -18.80 2.70
N VAL A 627 16.07 -19.56 2.19
CA VAL A 627 16.65 -20.70 2.91
C VAL A 627 17.38 -20.20 4.13
N ALA A 628 16.77 -20.38 5.30
CA ALA A 628 17.20 -19.72 6.52
C ALA A 628 17.86 -20.71 7.49
N ASP A 629 17.30 -21.92 7.62
CA ASP A 629 17.78 -22.87 8.63
C ASP A 629 17.76 -24.33 8.18
N ILE A 630 18.43 -25.17 8.97
CA ILE A 630 18.36 -26.62 8.91
C ILE A 630 17.09 -27.05 9.60
N GLY A 631 16.27 -27.82 8.89
CA GLY A 631 14.99 -28.30 9.42
C GLY A 631 14.41 -29.38 8.52
N SER A 632 13.09 -29.43 8.42
CA SER A 632 12.43 -30.34 7.50
C SER A 632 12.20 -29.69 6.14
N ASN A 633 12.28 -30.48 5.07
CA ASN A 633 12.09 -29.95 3.71
C ASN A 633 10.76 -29.18 3.57
N LEU A 634 10.84 -27.95 3.07
CA LEU A 634 9.70 -27.07 2.77
C LEU A 634 8.83 -26.74 3.99
N PHE A 635 9.46 -26.60 5.16
CA PHE A 635 8.82 -26.06 6.36
C PHE A 635 9.00 -24.54 6.36
N VAL A 636 7.88 -23.83 6.48
CA VAL A 636 7.80 -22.36 6.47
C VAL A 636 7.21 -21.91 7.79
N GLN A 637 7.93 -21.07 8.52
CA GLN A 637 7.58 -20.70 9.88
C GLN A 637 6.67 -19.47 9.95
N GLY A 638 5.79 -19.48 10.95
CA GLY A 638 4.89 -18.37 11.26
C GLY A 638 4.68 -18.22 12.76
N GLU A 639 3.90 -17.21 13.13
CA GLU A 639 3.52 -17.00 14.53
C GLU A 639 2.35 -17.92 14.95
N PRO A 640 2.33 -18.42 16.20
CA PRO A 640 1.15 -19.03 16.79
C PRO A 640 0.04 -17.98 16.99
N SER A 641 -1.16 -18.23 16.43
CA SER A 641 -2.30 -17.34 16.64
C SER A 641 -3.66 -18.03 16.51
N ALA A 642 -4.58 -17.72 17.42
CA ALA A 642 -5.98 -18.13 17.35
C ALA A 642 -6.75 -17.53 16.15
N GLN A 643 -6.19 -16.52 15.47
CA GLN A 643 -6.80 -15.88 14.30
C GLN A 643 -6.50 -16.58 12.98
N TRP A 644 -5.59 -17.57 12.97
CA TRP A 644 -5.36 -18.38 11.79
C TRP A 644 -6.59 -19.21 11.48
N ASN A 645 -7.12 -19.07 10.26
CA ASN A 645 -8.18 -19.96 9.80
C ASN A 645 -7.56 -21.36 9.58
N PRO A 646 -8.08 -22.43 10.22
CA PRO A 646 -7.53 -23.77 10.04
C PRO A 646 -7.50 -24.27 8.58
N ALA A 647 -8.42 -23.76 7.74
CA ALA A 647 -8.42 -24.07 6.31
C ALA A 647 -7.19 -23.49 5.58
N THR A 648 -6.61 -22.39 6.06
CA THR A 648 -5.39 -21.79 5.50
C THR A 648 -4.25 -22.79 5.48
N ILE A 649 -4.01 -23.48 6.62
CA ILE A 649 -2.93 -24.46 6.76
C ILE A 649 -3.15 -25.63 5.78
N THR A 650 -4.35 -26.19 5.74
CA THR A 650 -4.63 -27.34 4.86
C THR A 650 -4.61 -26.98 3.37
N GLN A 651 -4.99 -25.76 3.01
CA GLN A 651 -4.88 -25.24 1.64
C GLN A 651 -3.43 -25.06 1.21
N LEU A 652 -2.59 -24.43 2.04
CA LEU A 652 -1.17 -24.27 1.73
C LEU A 652 -0.46 -25.63 1.63
N GLN A 653 -0.83 -26.63 2.44
CA GLN A 653 -0.28 -27.99 2.37
C GLN A 653 -0.57 -28.73 1.04
N THR A 654 -1.44 -28.18 0.18
CA THR A 654 -1.63 -28.72 -1.17
C THR A 654 -0.49 -28.35 -2.13
N LEU A 655 0.27 -27.30 -1.81
CA LEU A 655 1.44 -26.87 -2.57
C LEU A 655 2.54 -27.93 -2.51
N GLN A 656 3.22 -28.15 -3.62
CA GLN A 656 4.31 -29.11 -3.75
C GLN A 656 5.59 -28.43 -4.22
N MET A 657 6.74 -28.96 -3.83
CA MET A 657 8.06 -28.44 -4.22
C MET A 657 8.20 -28.25 -5.74
N SER A 658 7.60 -29.13 -6.54
CA SER A 658 7.56 -29.04 -8.01
C SER A 658 6.78 -27.85 -8.56
N GLN A 659 6.13 -27.03 -7.72
CA GLN A 659 5.48 -25.76 -8.08
C GLN A 659 6.36 -24.55 -7.77
N PHE A 660 7.49 -24.76 -7.12
CA PHE A 660 8.46 -23.72 -6.81
C PHE A 660 9.65 -23.77 -7.78
N GLU A 661 10.43 -22.69 -7.78
CA GLU A 661 11.73 -22.61 -8.42
C GLU A 661 12.66 -21.76 -7.57
N PHE A 662 13.95 -22.10 -7.54
CA PHE A 662 14.95 -21.19 -6.99
C PHE A 662 15.22 -20.07 -7.98
N VAL A 663 15.52 -18.87 -7.46
CA VAL A 663 15.62 -17.63 -8.22
C VAL A 663 17.06 -17.13 -8.25
N ASP A 664 17.50 -16.69 -9.42
CA ASP A 664 18.76 -15.95 -9.56
C ASP A 664 18.53 -14.47 -9.23
N ILE A 665 19.13 -14.02 -8.13
CA ILE A 665 19.06 -12.63 -7.65
C ILE A 665 20.28 -11.79 -8.04
N SER A 666 21.11 -12.28 -8.99
CA SER A 666 22.32 -11.58 -9.41
C SER A 666 22.05 -10.22 -10.06
N ALA A 667 20.83 -9.96 -10.50
CA ALA A 667 20.40 -8.62 -10.92
C ALA A 667 20.58 -7.56 -9.82
N VAL A 668 20.47 -7.94 -8.55
CA VAL A 668 20.71 -7.04 -7.41
C VAL A 668 22.20 -6.92 -7.13
N SER A 669 22.91 -8.06 -7.02
CA SER A 669 24.33 -8.05 -6.66
C SER A 669 25.27 -7.52 -7.75
N ARG A 670 24.79 -7.40 -8.99
CA ARG A 670 25.50 -6.78 -10.12
C ARG A 670 25.18 -5.30 -10.29
N ASP A 671 24.22 -4.72 -9.56
CA ASP A 671 23.98 -3.28 -9.59
C ASP A 671 25.22 -2.54 -9.06
N PRO A 672 25.71 -1.47 -9.71
CA PRO A 672 26.87 -0.70 -9.23
C PRO A 672 26.72 -0.11 -7.82
N ARG A 673 25.48 0.04 -7.33
CA ARG A 673 25.16 0.55 -5.99
C ARG A 673 25.09 -0.55 -4.93
N PHE A 674 25.21 -1.82 -5.33
CA PHE A 674 25.19 -2.96 -4.44
C PHE A 674 26.30 -2.89 -3.38
N SER A 675 25.95 -3.25 -2.15
CA SER A 675 26.89 -3.43 -1.05
C SER A 675 26.55 -4.71 -0.30
N ALA A 676 27.50 -5.64 -0.22
CA ALA A 676 27.30 -6.94 0.43
C ALA A 676 26.98 -6.84 1.94
N GLY A 677 27.32 -5.72 2.59
CA GLY A 677 26.99 -5.44 3.98
C GLY A 677 25.64 -4.71 4.18
N SER A 678 24.90 -4.49 3.09
CA SER A 678 23.61 -3.79 3.10
C SER A 678 22.48 -4.71 2.67
N LEU A 679 21.33 -4.56 3.32
CA LEU A 679 20.04 -5.14 2.94
C LEU A 679 19.39 -4.41 1.76
N GLN A 680 19.91 -3.27 1.32
CA GLN A 680 19.30 -2.51 0.23
C GLN A 680 19.31 -3.34 -1.07
N GLY A 681 18.12 -3.70 -1.57
CA GLY A 681 17.94 -4.52 -2.77
C GLY A 681 17.43 -3.73 -3.98
N ALA A 682 16.98 -2.49 -3.78
CA ALA A 682 16.55 -1.59 -4.83
C ALA A 682 16.98 -0.13 -4.57
N TRP A 683 17.11 0.63 -5.66
CA TRP A 683 17.69 1.96 -5.66
C TRP A 683 17.14 2.86 -6.77
#